data_AF-H2MSK1-F1
#
_entry.id   AF-H2MSK1-F1
#
_cell.length_a   1.000
_cell.length_b   1.000
_cell.length_c   1.000
_cell.angle_alpha   90.00
_cell.angle_beta   90.00
_cell.angle_gamma   90.00
#
_symmetry.space_group_name_H-M   'P 1'
#
loop_
_entity.id
_entity.type
_entity.pdbx_description
1 polymer ?
#
loop_
_entity_poly.entity_id
_entity_poly.type
_entity_poly.pdbx_seq_one_letter_code
_entity_poly.pdbx_strand_id
1 'polypeptide(L)'
;MKFAEHLASHITPEWRKQYLQYEAFKEMLYGAQDQAPSIEVTDEDTVKRYYAKFEEQFFQTCEKELLKINTFYSEKLAEAQRRFATLQNELQSSLDAQRESNAPPGLRKRKTMFHLSQEERCKHHNIKDLKLAFSEFYLSIILLQNYQNLNFTGFRKILKKHDKILDTTRGADWRVAHVEVAPFYTCKKITQLITETETLVTTELEGGDRQKAMKRLRVPPLGAAQPALAWTTFRVGLFCGFFIILAVTFVISGVAFFRYDRVWPLVRIYRGGFLLIQFLFLLGINTYGWRQAGVNHVLIFEINPRDNLSHQHLFEIAGFLGVLWCLSILSCLYSQQTSIPMQINPLILYGFMVLFLINPFKTCYYKSRFWLLKLLFRVFTAPFHRVEFADFWLADQLNSLVFILMDLEYLICFYIFELQWSNSKGLLPESEDHVCHSYSYGLRAIIQCLPAWLRFIQCLRRYRDTKRAFPHLVNAGKYSTTFFVVTFAALYATHKDLDHEDAETFFYMLIVSSTVSSLYTLMWDLRMDWGLFDRGAGENTFLREEIVYPHKAYYYCAIVEDVILRFAWTVQISLTTIMKNNSVGDIVVTVLAPLEVFRRFVWNFFRLENEHLNNCGEFRAVRDISVAPLSADDQTLLEQMMDQEDGVKNRSGKKSWKRSHSMTLRRPLISSSQSKTDTKVLIEDTDDEAFS
;
A
#
# COMPACT_ATOMS: atom_id res chain seq x y z
N MET A 1 -23.20 2.87 -20.25
CA MET A 1 -22.03 3.35 -19.48
C MET A 1 -21.61 2.38 -18.37
N LYS A 2 -22.52 1.81 -17.58
CA LYS A 2 -22.20 0.99 -16.39
C LYS A 2 -21.24 -0.22 -16.57
N PHE A 3 -21.19 -0.88 -17.73
CA PHE A 3 -20.34 -2.07 -17.88
C PHE A 3 -18.84 -1.76 -18.03
N ALA A 4 -18.46 -0.65 -18.67
CA ALA A 4 -17.06 -0.27 -18.78
C ALA A 4 -16.47 0.09 -17.40
N GLU A 5 -17.25 0.82 -16.59
CA GLU A 5 -16.93 1.11 -15.19
C GLU A 5 -16.87 -0.16 -14.33
N HIS A 6 -17.82 -1.09 -14.52
CA HIS A 6 -17.83 -2.37 -13.81
C HIS A 6 -16.66 -3.27 -14.20
N LEU A 7 -16.30 -3.35 -15.48
CA LEU A 7 -15.14 -4.09 -15.94
C LEU A 7 -13.86 -3.47 -15.34
N ALA A 8 -13.72 -2.15 -15.40
CA ALA A 8 -12.58 -1.44 -14.84
C ALA A 8 -12.42 -1.65 -13.32
N SER A 9 -13.52 -1.77 -12.57
CA SER A 9 -13.48 -1.98 -11.11
C SER A 9 -13.24 -3.43 -10.68
N HIS A 10 -13.45 -4.42 -11.56
CA HIS A 10 -13.32 -5.85 -11.25
C HIS A 10 -12.14 -6.54 -11.98
N ILE A 11 -11.41 -5.79 -12.81
CA ILE A 11 -10.17 -6.28 -13.43
C ILE A 11 -9.13 -6.53 -12.34
N THR A 12 -8.51 -7.70 -12.38
CA THR A 12 -7.26 -7.99 -11.65
C THR A 12 -6.15 -7.08 -12.21
N PRO A 13 -5.62 -6.11 -11.43
CA PRO A 13 -4.60 -5.17 -11.89
C PRO A 13 -3.42 -5.81 -12.63
N GLU A 14 -2.92 -6.96 -12.14
CA GLU A 14 -1.81 -7.70 -12.73
C GLU A 14 -2.11 -8.21 -14.14
N TRP A 15 -3.39 -8.45 -14.45
CA TRP A 15 -3.83 -9.05 -15.70
C TRP A 15 -4.50 -8.04 -16.61
N ARG A 16 -4.48 -6.74 -16.26
CA ARG A 16 -5.19 -5.67 -16.97
C ARG A 16 -5.01 -5.72 -18.48
N LYS A 17 -3.78 -5.95 -18.97
CA LYS A 17 -3.46 -6.04 -20.40
C LYS A 17 -4.07 -7.26 -21.11
N GLN A 18 -4.32 -8.32 -20.35
CA GLN A 18 -4.84 -9.59 -20.85
C GLN A 18 -6.36 -9.57 -21.00
N TYR A 19 -7.06 -8.68 -20.29
CA TYR A 19 -8.50 -8.49 -20.51
C TYR A 19 -8.80 -7.90 -21.89
N LEU A 20 -10.03 -8.14 -22.34
CA LEU A 20 -10.60 -7.54 -23.55
C LEU A 20 -10.48 -6.02 -23.48
N GLN A 21 -9.90 -5.41 -24.52
CA GLN A 21 -9.80 -3.95 -24.67
C GLN A 21 -11.17 -3.33 -25.04
N TYR A 22 -12.13 -3.43 -24.12
CA TYR A 22 -13.53 -3.09 -24.35
C TYR A 22 -13.72 -1.61 -24.72
N GLU A 23 -12.92 -0.70 -24.15
CA GLU A 23 -13.01 0.73 -24.46
C GLU A 23 -12.44 1.04 -25.85
N ALA A 24 -11.34 0.40 -26.25
CA ALA A 24 -10.78 0.53 -27.59
C ALA A 24 -11.77 0.05 -28.67
N PHE A 25 -12.48 -1.07 -28.43
CA PHE A 25 -13.55 -1.49 -29.34
C PHE A 25 -14.73 -0.52 -29.39
N LYS A 26 -15.06 0.15 -28.28
CA LYS A 26 -16.10 1.19 -28.28
C LYS A 26 -15.66 2.38 -29.12
N GLU A 27 -14.44 2.86 -28.94
CA GLU A 27 -13.87 3.95 -29.73
C GLU A 27 -13.82 3.57 -31.22
N MET A 28 -13.45 2.32 -31.54
CA MET A 28 -13.47 1.79 -32.91
C MET A 28 -14.88 1.83 -33.52
N LEU A 29 -15.91 1.41 -32.77
CA LEU A 29 -17.30 1.43 -33.25
C LEU A 29 -17.84 2.86 -33.41
N TYR A 30 -17.53 3.77 -32.48
CA TYR A 30 -17.95 5.17 -32.60
C TYR A 30 -17.20 5.89 -33.73
N GLY A 31 -15.90 5.64 -33.87
CA GLY A 31 -15.10 6.16 -34.99
C GLY A 31 -15.63 5.70 -36.35
N ALA A 32 -16.11 4.47 -36.46
CA ALA A 32 -16.74 3.97 -37.68
C ALA A 32 -18.08 4.65 -38.00
N GLN A 33 -18.82 5.06 -36.98
CA GLN A 33 -20.06 5.81 -37.15
C GLN A 33 -19.78 7.27 -37.54
N ASP A 34 -18.80 7.91 -36.92
CA ASP A 34 -18.44 9.30 -37.17
C ASP A 34 -17.76 9.51 -38.53
N GLN A 35 -17.01 8.52 -39.01
CA GLN A 35 -16.31 8.56 -40.30
C GLN A 35 -17.12 7.93 -41.45
N ALA A 36 -18.36 7.51 -41.20
CA ALA A 36 -19.19 6.89 -42.21
C ALA A 36 -19.53 7.90 -43.33
N PRO A 37 -19.27 7.58 -44.61
CA PRO A 37 -19.67 8.45 -45.72
C PRO A 37 -21.21 8.54 -45.80
N SER A 38 -21.73 9.75 -46.01
CA SER A 38 -23.18 9.96 -46.14
C SER A 38 -23.69 9.43 -47.47
N ILE A 39 -24.76 8.64 -47.42
CA ILE A 39 -25.49 8.12 -48.59
C ILE A 39 -25.98 9.26 -49.51
N GLU A 40 -26.15 10.47 -48.98
CA GLU A 40 -26.56 11.65 -49.75
C GLU A 40 -25.43 12.25 -50.59
N VAL A 41 -24.17 11.94 -50.27
CA VAL A 41 -22.96 12.57 -50.85
C VAL A 41 -22.15 11.59 -51.69
N THR A 42 -22.25 10.28 -51.43
CA THR A 42 -21.46 9.23 -52.08
C THR A 42 -22.34 8.10 -52.60
N ASP A 43 -21.83 7.34 -53.59
CA ASP A 43 -22.49 6.17 -54.15
C ASP A 43 -22.70 5.06 -53.10
N GLU A 44 -23.78 4.27 -53.26
CA GLU A 44 -24.14 3.22 -52.31
C GLU A 44 -23.04 2.13 -52.20
N ASP A 45 -22.28 1.91 -53.28
CA ASP A 45 -21.20 0.93 -53.33
C ASP A 45 -19.98 1.37 -52.51
N THR A 46 -19.65 2.66 -52.45
CA THR A 46 -18.58 3.16 -51.56
C THR A 46 -18.96 3.05 -50.09
N VAL A 47 -20.23 3.28 -49.73
CA VAL A 47 -20.73 3.08 -48.35
C VAL A 47 -20.65 1.60 -47.96
N LYS A 48 -21.08 0.69 -48.85
CA LYS A 48 -20.96 -0.76 -48.62
C LYS A 48 -19.49 -1.19 -48.49
N ARG A 49 -18.60 -0.67 -49.33
CA ARG A 49 -17.17 -0.97 -49.27
C ARG A 49 -16.51 -0.45 -47.98
N TYR A 50 -16.94 0.71 -47.49
CA TYR A 50 -16.50 1.27 -46.21
C TYR A 50 -16.85 0.34 -45.05
N TYR A 51 -18.12 -0.04 -44.91
CA TYR A 51 -18.55 -0.94 -43.84
C TYR A 51 -17.95 -2.35 -43.99
N ALA A 52 -17.77 -2.86 -45.21
CA ALA A 52 -17.09 -4.14 -45.42
C ALA A 52 -15.63 -4.11 -44.94
N LYS A 53 -14.90 -3.02 -45.22
CA LYS A 53 -13.52 -2.83 -44.73
C LYS A 53 -13.47 -2.70 -43.20
N PHE A 54 -14.42 -1.97 -42.62
CA PHE A 54 -14.54 -1.84 -41.17
C PHE A 54 -14.82 -3.18 -40.50
N GLU A 55 -15.78 -3.94 -41.02
CA GLU A 55 -16.16 -5.28 -40.53
C GLU A 55 -14.96 -6.23 -40.53
N GLU A 56 -14.17 -6.24 -41.62
CA GLU A 56 -12.94 -7.02 -41.69
C GLU A 56 -11.94 -6.61 -40.60
N GLN A 57 -11.70 -5.31 -40.43
CA GLN A 57 -10.79 -4.80 -39.40
C GLN A 57 -11.30 -5.11 -37.98
N PHE A 58 -12.60 -4.99 -37.74
CA PHE A 58 -13.24 -5.25 -36.46
C PHE A 58 -13.07 -6.72 -36.06
N PHE A 59 -13.42 -7.66 -36.94
CA PHE A 59 -13.31 -9.08 -36.65
C PHE A 59 -11.86 -9.58 -36.59
N GLN A 60 -10.94 -9.02 -37.39
CA GLN A 60 -9.50 -9.28 -37.22
C GLN A 60 -9.01 -8.84 -35.83
N THR A 61 -9.54 -7.73 -35.31
CA THR A 61 -9.22 -7.27 -33.95
C THR A 61 -9.85 -8.18 -32.90
N CYS A 62 -11.08 -8.66 -33.11
CA CYS A 62 -11.71 -9.67 -32.25
C CYS A 62 -10.92 -10.98 -32.20
N GLU A 63 -10.41 -11.47 -33.32
CA GLU A 63 -9.57 -12.67 -33.38
C GLU A 63 -8.27 -12.49 -32.60
N LYS A 64 -7.58 -11.36 -32.76
CA LYS A 64 -6.35 -11.04 -32.01
C LYS A 64 -6.61 -11.03 -30.50
N GLU A 65 -7.69 -10.37 -30.07
CA GLU A 65 -8.05 -10.29 -28.66
C GLU A 65 -8.49 -11.65 -28.11
N LEU A 66 -9.22 -12.45 -28.88
CA LEU A 66 -9.63 -13.80 -28.50
C LEU A 66 -8.42 -14.73 -28.37
N LEU A 67 -7.45 -14.65 -29.27
CA LEU A 67 -6.20 -15.40 -29.20
C LEU A 67 -5.40 -15.03 -27.95
N LYS A 68 -5.24 -13.73 -27.67
CA LYS A 68 -4.59 -13.23 -26.45
C LYS A 68 -5.24 -13.83 -25.19
N ILE A 69 -6.57 -13.75 -25.10
CA ILE A 69 -7.33 -14.23 -23.95
C ILE A 69 -7.19 -15.75 -23.79
N ASN A 70 -7.29 -16.50 -24.89
CA ASN A 70 -7.14 -17.96 -24.90
C ASN A 70 -5.75 -18.41 -24.46
N THR A 71 -4.70 -17.80 -25.00
CA THR A 71 -3.31 -18.13 -24.66
C THR A 71 -3.06 -17.89 -23.18
N PHE A 72 -3.42 -16.71 -22.67
CA PHE A 72 -3.24 -16.37 -21.26
C PHE A 72 -4.03 -17.31 -20.33
N TYR A 73 -5.30 -17.58 -20.65
CA TYR A 73 -6.13 -18.46 -19.83
C TYR A 73 -5.58 -19.88 -19.80
N SER A 74 -5.14 -20.41 -20.95
CA SER A 74 -4.61 -21.77 -21.06
C SER A 74 -3.29 -21.93 -20.29
N GLU A 75 -2.41 -20.94 -20.36
CA GLU A 75 -1.19 -20.89 -19.58
C GLU A 75 -1.48 -20.89 -18.07
N LYS A 76 -2.37 -20.01 -17.62
CA LYS A 76 -2.76 -19.91 -16.20
C LYS A 76 -3.47 -21.15 -15.69
N LEU A 77 -4.30 -21.78 -16.51
CA LEU A 77 -4.94 -23.04 -16.17
C LEU A 77 -3.90 -24.16 -16.01
N ALA A 78 -2.94 -24.28 -16.93
CA ALA A 78 -1.88 -25.28 -16.83
C ALA A 78 -0.93 -25.03 -15.65
N GLU A 79 -0.66 -23.76 -15.32
CA GLU A 79 0.05 -23.37 -14.10
C GLU A 79 -0.73 -23.79 -12.85
N ALA A 80 -2.04 -23.51 -12.80
CA ALA A 80 -2.90 -23.86 -11.69
C ALA A 80 -2.96 -25.39 -11.47
N GLN A 81 -3.09 -26.17 -12.54
CA GLN A 81 -3.07 -27.64 -12.46
C GLN A 81 -1.74 -28.18 -11.89
N ARG A 82 -0.60 -27.64 -12.33
CA ARG A 82 0.72 -28.02 -11.82
C ARG A 82 0.88 -27.66 -10.33
N ARG A 83 0.45 -26.45 -9.95
CA ARG A 83 0.47 -26.01 -8.55
C ARG A 83 -0.41 -26.88 -7.67
N PHE A 84 -1.63 -27.21 -8.12
CA PHE A 84 -2.53 -28.09 -7.39
C PHE A 84 -1.92 -29.46 -7.12
N ALA A 85 -1.34 -30.10 -8.15
CA ALA A 85 -0.68 -31.39 -8.01
C ALA A 85 0.51 -31.33 -7.03
N THR A 86 1.29 -30.24 -7.07
CA THR A 86 2.41 -30.03 -6.16
C THR A 86 1.93 -29.90 -4.71
N LEU A 87 0.93 -29.05 -4.46
CA LEU A 87 0.37 -28.84 -3.12
C LEU A 87 -0.32 -30.09 -2.57
N GLN A 88 -0.96 -30.88 -3.44
CA GLN A 88 -1.55 -32.16 -3.06
C GLN A 88 -0.49 -33.17 -2.61
N ASN A 89 0.62 -33.28 -3.35
CA ASN A 89 1.73 -34.15 -2.98
C ASN A 89 2.40 -33.70 -1.66
N GLU A 90 2.63 -32.40 -1.49
CA GLU A 90 3.17 -31.84 -0.25
C GLU A 90 2.26 -32.08 0.95
N LEU A 91 0.94 -31.91 0.77
CA LEU A 91 -0.03 -32.22 1.81
C LEU A 91 -0.01 -33.70 2.17
N GLN A 92 -0.03 -34.59 1.16
CA GLN A 92 -0.04 -36.02 1.38
C GLN A 92 1.22 -36.48 2.12
N SER A 93 2.40 -36.01 1.70
CA SER A 93 3.66 -36.30 2.40
C SER A 93 3.65 -35.82 3.85
N SER A 94 3.03 -34.66 4.13
CA SER A 94 2.93 -34.11 5.47
C SER A 94 1.96 -34.90 6.36
N LEU A 95 0.85 -35.38 5.79
CA LEU A 95 -0.11 -36.24 6.47
C LEU A 95 0.47 -37.61 6.78
N ASP A 96 1.22 -38.21 5.84
CA ASP A 96 1.86 -39.50 6.04
C ASP A 96 2.94 -39.42 7.12
N ALA A 97 3.73 -38.34 7.14
CA ALA A 97 4.69 -38.08 8.22
C ALA A 97 4.01 -37.95 9.60
N GLN A 98 2.82 -37.34 9.68
CA GLN A 98 2.05 -37.27 10.94
C GLN A 98 1.45 -38.61 11.36
N ARG A 99 1.02 -39.43 10.40
CA ARG A 99 0.51 -40.79 10.68
C ARG A 99 1.63 -41.69 11.20
N GLU A 100 2.83 -41.58 10.64
CA GLU A 100 4.02 -42.30 11.13
C GLU A 100 4.45 -41.85 12.53
N SER A 101 4.26 -40.57 12.89
CA SER A 101 4.55 -40.09 14.25
C SER A 101 3.51 -40.53 15.29
N ASN A 102 2.25 -40.71 14.87
CA ASN A 102 1.12 -41.06 15.76
C ASN A 102 0.85 -42.57 15.85
N ALA A 103 1.64 -43.42 15.18
CA ALA A 103 1.49 -44.87 15.22
C ALA A 103 1.89 -45.45 16.61
N PRO A 104 1.12 -46.41 17.17
CA PRO A 104 1.46 -47.06 18.43
C PRO A 104 2.81 -47.83 18.34
N PRO A 105 3.57 -48.00 19.45
CA PRO A 105 4.93 -48.57 19.42
C PRO A 105 5.04 -50.05 19.00
N GLY A 106 3.93 -50.72 18.63
CA GLY A 106 3.83 -52.17 18.58
C GLY A 106 4.04 -52.84 17.22
N LEU A 107 4.13 -52.10 16.11
CA LEU A 107 4.21 -52.71 14.76
C LEU A 107 5.23 -51.98 13.88
N ARG A 108 6.47 -51.82 14.37
CA ARG A 108 7.63 -51.54 13.52
C ARG A 108 7.92 -52.78 12.67
N LYS A 109 7.23 -52.92 11.53
CA LYS A 109 7.70 -53.79 10.45
C LYS A 109 9.09 -53.26 10.04
N ARG A 110 10.09 -54.08 10.31
CA ARG A 110 11.50 -53.91 9.96
C ARG A 110 11.65 -53.82 8.44
N LYS A 111 11.35 -52.66 7.84
CA LYS A 111 11.88 -52.28 6.53
C LYS A 111 13.10 -51.40 6.77
N THR A 112 14.15 -51.73 6.03
CA THR A 112 15.49 -51.15 6.06
C THR A 112 15.45 -49.64 6.22
N MET A 113 15.98 -49.21 7.36
CA MET A 113 16.18 -47.84 7.79
C MET A 113 17.19 -47.17 6.86
N PHE A 114 16.73 -46.52 5.79
CA PHE A 114 17.46 -45.36 5.28
C PHE A 114 17.19 -44.24 6.28
N HIS A 115 18.23 -43.87 7.03
CA HIS A 115 18.22 -42.76 7.94
C HIS A 115 18.09 -41.48 7.09
N LEU A 116 16.85 -41.06 6.77
CA LEU A 116 16.62 -39.77 6.12
C LEU A 116 17.26 -38.70 7.01
N SER A 117 18.10 -37.90 6.39
CA SER A 117 18.91 -36.89 7.07
C SER A 117 18.00 -35.88 7.77
N GLN A 118 18.47 -35.28 8.85
CA GLN A 118 17.75 -34.22 9.56
C GLN A 118 17.41 -33.02 8.64
N GLU A 119 18.08 -32.89 7.50
CA GLU A 119 17.77 -31.96 6.41
C GLU A 119 16.43 -32.24 5.69
N GLU A 120 15.96 -33.49 5.62
CA GLU A 120 14.70 -33.83 4.96
C GLU A 120 13.47 -33.61 5.87
N ARG A 121 13.65 -33.71 7.20
CA ARG A 121 12.63 -33.27 8.17
C ARG A 121 12.41 -31.76 8.13
N CYS A 122 13.42 -30.99 7.74
CA CYS A 122 13.31 -29.53 7.54
C CYS A 122 12.63 -29.12 6.21
N LYS A 123 12.33 -30.07 5.31
CA LYS A 123 11.59 -29.80 4.05
C LYS A 123 10.07 -29.93 4.16
N HIS A 124 9.56 -30.42 5.28
CA HIS A 124 8.12 -30.53 5.46
C HIS A 124 7.56 -29.15 5.82
N HIS A 125 6.83 -28.54 4.90
CA HIS A 125 6.07 -27.32 5.19
C HIS A 125 5.21 -27.58 6.43
N ASN A 126 5.24 -26.64 7.38
CA ASN A 126 4.37 -26.75 8.53
C ASN A 126 2.92 -26.78 8.00
N ILE A 127 2.01 -27.52 8.63
CA ILE A 127 0.58 -27.51 8.24
C ILE A 127 0.04 -26.08 8.16
N LYS A 128 0.61 -25.15 8.95
CA LYS A 128 0.30 -23.71 8.85
C LYS A 128 0.71 -23.08 7.50
N ASP A 129 1.85 -23.46 6.95
CA ASP A 129 2.39 -22.96 5.68
C ASP A 129 1.61 -23.58 4.51
N LEU A 130 1.28 -24.88 4.59
CA LEU A 130 0.36 -25.54 3.64
C LEU A 130 -1.02 -24.87 3.63
N LYS A 131 -1.57 -24.55 4.81
CA LYS A 131 -2.84 -23.81 4.92
C LYS A 131 -2.78 -22.42 4.26
N LEU A 132 -1.61 -21.77 4.28
CA LEU A 132 -1.40 -20.50 3.58
C LEU A 132 -1.33 -20.75 2.07
N ALA A 133 -0.52 -21.70 1.63
CA ALA A 133 -0.33 -22.05 0.22
C ALA A 133 -1.65 -22.46 -0.47
N PHE A 134 -2.50 -23.26 0.18
CA PHE A 134 -3.84 -23.57 -0.34
C PHE A 134 -4.77 -22.35 -0.40
N SER A 135 -4.64 -21.40 0.53
CA SER A 135 -5.40 -20.16 0.49
C SER A 135 -5.00 -19.28 -0.70
N GLU A 136 -3.69 -19.18 -0.99
CA GLU A 136 -3.16 -18.46 -2.15
C GLU A 136 -3.55 -19.14 -3.46
N PHE A 137 -3.45 -20.48 -3.50
CA PHE A 137 -3.87 -21.25 -4.67
C PHE A 137 -5.36 -21.07 -4.96
N TYR A 138 -6.21 -21.21 -3.93
CA TYR A 138 -7.65 -21.00 -4.06
C TYR A 138 -7.97 -19.58 -4.56
N LEU A 139 -7.25 -18.57 -4.09
CA LEU A 139 -7.42 -17.22 -4.60
C LEU A 139 -7.09 -17.12 -6.09
N SER A 140 -5.98 -17.71 -6.52
CA SER A 140 -5.54 -17.66 -7.92
C SER A 140 -6.54 -18.28 -8.90
N ILE A 141 -7.20 -19.38 -8.51
CA ILE A 141 -8.22 -20.05 -9.35
C ILE A 141 -9.55 -19.27 -9.38
N ILE A 142 -9.92 -18.59 -8.30
CA ILE A 142 -11.08 -17.68 -8.28
C ILE A 142 -10.83 -16.45 -9.17
N LEU A 143 -9.63 -15.88 -9.12
CA LEU A 143 -9.25 -14.81 -10.04
C LEU A 143 -9.37 -15.25 -11.50
N LEU A 144 -8.90 -16.46 -11.81
CA LEU A 144 -8.97 -17.01 -13.17
C LEU A 144 -10.41 -17.26 -13.63
N GLN A 145 -11.30 -17.70 -12.72
CA GLN A 145 -12.73 -17.81 -12.98
C GLN A 145 -13.38 -16.44 -13.25
N ASN A 146 -13.02 -15.42 -12.46
CA ASN A 146 -13.50 -14.05 -12.69
C ASN A 146 -13.00 -13.48 -14.02
N TYR A 147 -11.74 -13.75 -14.39
CA TYR A 147 -11.18 -13.40 -15.69
C TYR A 147 -11.97 -14.04 -16.84
N GLN A 148 -12.29 -15.33 -16.75
CA GLN A 148 -13.13 -16.03 -17.73
C GLN A 148 -14.50 -15.35 -17.88
N ASN A 149 -15.21 -15.12 -16.77
CA ASN A 149 -16.55 -14.55 -16.76
C ASN A 149 -16.59 -13.11 -17.31
N LEU A 150 -15.64 -12.27 -16.91
CA LEU A 150 -15.56 -10.88 -17.35
C LEU A 150 -15.26 -10.76 -18.85
N ASN A 151 -14.30 -11.55 -19.36
CA ASN A 151 -13.95 -11.53 -20.78
C ASN A 151 -15.09 -12.07 -21.65
N PHE A 152 -15.75 -13.15 -21.24
CA PHE A 152 -16.93 -13.66 -21.94
C PHE A 152 -18.05 -12.62 -22.00
N THR A 153 -18.36 -11.99 -20.87
CA THR A 153 -19.37 -10.93 -20.80
C THR A 153 -18.99 -9.72 -21.66
N GLY A 154 -17.69 -9.38 -21.68
CA GLY A 154 -17.12 -8.33 -22.53
C GLY A 154 -17.35 -8.58 -24.01
N PHE A 155 -16.97 -9.76 -24.51
CA PHE A 155 -17.21 -10.16 -25.90
C PHE A 155 -18.69 -10.14 -26.25
N ARG A 156 -19.54 -10.72 -25.40
CA ARG A 156 -20.99 -10.71 -25.63
C ARG A 156 -21.55 -9.29 -25.74
N LYS A 157 -21.13 -8.37 -24.88
CA LYS A 157 -21.61 -6.98 -24.89
C LYS A 157 -21.06 -6.17 -26.05
N ILE A 158 -19.80 -6.37 -26.45
CA ILE A 158 -19.22 -5.61 -27.57
C ILE A 158 -19.77 -6.08 -28.91
N LEU A 159 -19.97 -7.39 -29.09
CA LEU A 159 -20.59 -7.96 -30.29
C LEU A 159 -22.08 -7.57 -30.38
N LYS A 160 -22.82 -7.58 -29.26
CA LYS A 160 -24.20 -7.03 -29.24
C LYS A 160 -24.23 -5.52 -29.56
N LYS A 161 -23.19 -4.77 -29.18
CA LYS A 161 -23.08 -3.34 -29.50
C LYS A 161 -22.78 -3.13 -30.98
N HIS A 162 -21.89 -3.94 -31.56
CA HIS A 162 -21.60 -3.97 -33.00
C HIS A 162 -22.90 -4.17 -33.79
N ASP A 163 -23.64 -5.23 -33.49
CA ASP A 163 -24.90 -5.58 -34.14
C ASP A 163 -25.93 -4.46 -34.05
N LYS A 164 -25.98 -3.76 -32.91
CA LYS A 164 -26.87 -2.62 -32.71
C LYS A 164 -26.46 -1.36 -33.48
N ILE A 165 -25.17 -1.12 -33.70
CA ILE A 165 -24.68 0.09 -34.39
C ILE A 165 -24.74 -0.09 -35.90
N LEU A 166 -24.40 -1.28 -36.39
CA LEU A 166 -24.33 -1.58 -37.83
C LEU A 166 -25.59 -2.28 -38.38
N ASP A 167 -26.60 -2.50 -37.53
CA ASP A 167 -27.86 -3.16 -37.87
C ASP A 167 -27.63 -4.51 -38.59
N THR A 168 -26.82 -5.37 -37.96
CA THR A 168 -26.36 -6.65 -38.52
C THR A 168 -26.46 -7.77 -37.47
N THR A 169 -26.44 -9.03 -37.89
CA THR A 169 -26.40 -10.21 -37.00
C THR A 169 -25.02 -10.86 -36.91
N ARG A 170 -24.04 -10.33 -37.66
CA ARG A 170 -22.71 -10.94 -37.80
C ARG A 170 -21.95 -11.06 -36.49
N GLY A 171 -22.13 -10.13 -35.55
CA GLY A 171 -21.50 -10.19 -34.23
C GLY A 171 -22.06 -11.34 -33.39
N ALA A 172 -23.37 -11.57 -33.41
CA ALA A 172 -24.00 -12.72 -32.79
C ALA A 172 -23.51 -14.04 -33.40
N ASP A 173 -23.42 -14.11 -34.74
CA ASP A 173 -22.91 -15.28 -35.45
C ASP A 173 -21.44 -15.57 -35.07
N TRP A 174 -20.60 -14.53 -35.06
CA TRP A 174 -19.19 -14.65 -34.68
C TRP A 174 -19.01 -15.08 -33.22
N ARG A 175 -19.88 -14.60 -32.31
CA ARG A 175 -19.88 -15.01 -30.89
C ARG A 175 -20.12 -16.50 -30.74
N VAL A 176 -21.13 -17.04 -31.41
CA VAL A 176 -21.46 -18.47 -31.36
C VAL A 176 -20.34 -19.29 -31.99
N ALA A 177 -19.85 -18.85 -33.16
CA ALA A 177 -18.82 -19.56 -33.91
C ALA A 177 -17.45 -19.60 -33.23
N HIS A 178 -17.07 -18.55 -32.50
CA HIS A 178 -15.70 -18.42 -31.96
C HIS A 178 -15.63 -18.29 -30.44
N VAL A 179 -16.51 -17.51 -29.80
CA VAL A 179 -16.41 -17.20 -28.35
C VAL A 179 -17.02 -18.30 -27.49
N GLU A 180 -18.20 -18.81 -27.85
CA GLU A 180 -18.88 -19.85 -27.06
C GLU A 180 -18.18 -21.22 -27.14
N VAL A 181 -17.44 -21.47 -28.22
CA VAL A 181 -16.62 -22.67 -28.39
C VAL A 181 -15.17 -22.49 -27.92
N ALA A 182 -14.78 -21.28 -27.52
CA ALA A 182 -13.39 -20.98 -27.16
C ALA A 182 -12.92 -21.81 -25.94
N PRO A 183 -11.64 -22.25 -25.93
CA PRO A 183 -11.08 -22.99 -24.79
C PRO A 183 -11.19 -22.24 -23.45
N PHE A 184 -11.08 -20.90 -23.46
CA PHE A 184 -11.20 -20.12 -22.23
C PHE A 184 -12.59 -20.20 -21.59
N TYR A 185 -13.65 -20.50 -22.35
CA TYR A 185 -15.02 -20.55 -21.85
C TYR A 185 -15.53 -21.98 -21.63
N THR A 186 -15.29 -22.89 -22.57
CA THR A 186 -15.81 -24.26 -22.54
C THR A 186 -15.17 -25.15 -21.47
N CYS A 187 -13.96 -24.81 -21.02
CA CYS A 187 -13.19 -25.64 -20.11
C CYS A 187 -13.74 -25.60 -18.67
N LYS A 188 -14.49 -26.63 -18.27
CA LYS A 188 -15.02 -26.81 -16.91
C LYS A 188 -13.97 -27.19 -15.85
N LYS A 189 -12.70 -27.36 -16.23
CA LYS A 189 -11.62 -27.79 -15.32
C LYS A 189 -11.41 -26.81 -14.16
N ILE A 190 -11.62 -25.51 -14.37
CA ILE A 190 -11.46 -24.51 -13.31
C ILE A 190 -12.47 -24.72 -12.17
N THR A 191 -13.72 -25.01 -12.50
CA THR A 191 -14.79 -25.30 -11.53
C THR A 191 -14.52 -26.60 -10.77
N GLN A 192 -13.94 -27.61 -11.44
CA GLN A 192 -13.50 -28.85 -10.82
C GLN A 192 -12.37 -28.60 -9.82
N LEU A 193 -11.32 -27.88 -10.22
CA LEU A 193 -10.21 -27.49 -9.35
C LEU A 193 -10.68 -26.73 -8.10
N ILE A 194 -11.64 -25.80 -8.24
CA ILE A 194 -12.22 -25.08 -7.11
C ILE A 194 -12.87 -26.07 -6.13
N THR A 195 -13.71 -26.96 -6.63
CA THR A 195 -14.44 -27.94 -5.80
C THR A 195 -13.51 -28.92 -5.10
N GLU A 196 -12.51 -29.43 -5.81
CA GLU A 196 -11.50 -30.34 -5.27
C GLU A 196 -10.68 -29.66 -4.17
N THR A 197 -10.27 -28.40 -4.39
CA THR A 197 -9.53 -27.61 -3.39
C THR A 197 -10.36 -27.34 -2.14
N GLU A 198 -11.64 -26.95 -2.29
CA GLU A 198 -12.54 -26.75 -1.14
C GLU A 198 -12.68 -28.02 -0.32
N THR A 199 -12.87 -29.16 -1.01
CA THR A 199 -13.06 -30.46 -0.36
C THR A 199 -11.81 -30.84 0.42
N LEU A 200 -10.64 -30.78 -0.22
CA LEU A 200 -9.37 -31.17 0.38
C LEU A 200 -8.97 -30.28 1.57
N VAL A 201 -9.20 -28.97 1.50
CA VAL A 201 -8.95 -28.07 2.64
C VAL A 201 -9.94 -28.33 3.78
N THR A 202 -11.20 -28.65 3.46
CA THR A 202 -12.20 -28.95 4.47
C THR A 202 -11.90 -30.26 5.18
N THR A 203 -11.63 -31.34 4.44
CA THR A 203 -11.43 -32.68 5.01
C THR A 203 -10.07 -32.79 5.72
N GLU A 204 -8.99 -32.44 5.04
CA GLU A 204 -7.63 -32.75 5.52
C GLU A 204 -7.04 -31.65 6.42
N LEU A 205 -7.38 -30.38 6.18
CA LEU A 205 -6.74 -29.25 6.88
C LEU A 205 -7.58 -28.66 8.01
N GLU A 206 -8.91 -28.69 7.93
CA GLU A 206 -9.81 -28.16 8.97
C GLU A 206 -10.70 -29.22 9.64
N GLY A 207 -10.40 -30.51 9.44
CA GLY A 207 -11.02 -31.61 10.18
C GLY A 207 -12.53 -31.74 9.96
N GLY A 208 -13.02 -31.39 8.76
CA GLY A 208 -14.42 -31.46 8.36
C GLY A 208 -15.22 -30.17 8.57
N ASP A 209 -14.67 -29.13 9.20
CA ASP A 209 -15.37 -27.86 9.40
C ASP A 209 -15.34 -26.98 8.14
N ARG A 210 -16.38 -27.11 7.30
CA ARG A 210 -16.55 -26.33 6.07
C ARG A 210 -16.61 -24.83 6.35
N GLN A 211 -17.22 -24.38 7.46
CA GLN A 211 -17.34 -22.94 7.72
C GLN A 211 -15.97 -22.32 8.00
N LYS A 212 -15.15 -23.00 8.80
CA LYS A 212 -13.80 -22.57 9.12
C LYS A 212 -12.86 -22.65 7.91
N ALA A 213 -13.00 -23.68 7.08
CA ALA A 213 -12.28 -23.81 5.81
C ALA A 213 -12.64 -22.67 4.85
N MET A 214 -13.93 -22.43 4.62
CA MET A 214 -14.37 -21.36 3.71
C MET A 214 -14.06 -19.96 4.24
N LYS A 215 -14.11 -19.72 5.56
CA LYS A 215 -13.67 -18.45 6.16
C LYS A 215 -12.16 -18.22 6.00
N ARG A 216 -11.37 -19.30 5.86
CA ARG A 216 -9.94 -19.21 5.58
C ARG A 216 -9.68 -19.05 4.08
N LEU A 217 -10.40 -19.76 3.22
CA LEU A 217 -10.19 -19.70 1.77
C LEU A 217 -10.72 -18.40 1.15
N ARG A 218 -11.90 -17.94 1.61
CA ARG A 218 -12.49 -16.68 1.19
C ARG A 218 -11.80 -15.55 1.94
N VAL A 219 -10.84 -14.92 1.28
CA VAL A 219 -10.32 -13.64 1.74
C VAL A 219 -11.46 -12.62 1.63
N PRO A 220 -11.84 -11.91 2.72
CA PRO A 220 -12.80 -10.82 2.63
C PRO A 220 -12.36 -9.86 1.52
N PRO A 221 -13.27 -9.37 0.66
CA PRO A 221 -12.90 -8.47 -0.43
C PRO A 221 -12.12 -7.28 0.12
N LEU A 222 -10.90 -7.05 -0.38
CA LEU A 222 -10.11 -5.86 -0.07
C LEU A 222 -10.81 -4.57 -0.55
N GLY A 223 -11.83 -4.70 -1.41
CA GLY A 223 -12.69 -3.61 -1.91
C GLY A 223 -14.01 -3.42 -1.16
N ALA A 224 -14.52 -4.42 -0.42
CA ALA A 224 -15.42 -4.10 0.66
C ALA A 224 -14.52 -3.41 1.68
N ALA A 225 -14.71 -2.11 1.89
CA ALA A 225 -14.33 -1.55 3.16
C ALA A 225 -14.76 -2.60 4.20
N GLN A 226 -13.81 -3.24 4.92
CA GLN A 226 -14.13 -3.57 6.30
C GLN A 226 -14.72 -2.26 6.78
N PRO A 227 -16.05 -2.19 7.01
CA PRO A 227 -16.69 -0.91 7.27
C PRO A 227 -15.89 -0.39 8.44
N ALA A 228 -15.07 0.62 8.19
CA ALA A 228 -14.19 1.12 9.20
C ALA A 228 -15.18 1.59 10.24
N LEU A 229 -15.24 0.82 11.33
CA LEU A 229 -16.36 0.77 12.25
C LEU A 229 -16.72 2.23 12.48
N ALA A 230 -17.91 2.74 12.10
CA ALA A 230 -18.14 4.18 11.86
C ALA A 230 -17.50 5.13 12.90
N TRP A 231 -17.37 4.62 14.12
CA TRP A 231 -16.46 5.01 15.18
C TRP A 231 -15.02 5.45 14.84
N THR A 232 -14.23 4.72 14.05
CA THR A 232 -12.85 5.09 13.68
C THR A 232 -12.84 6.35 12.83
N THR A 233 -13.73 6.43 11.85
CA THR A 233 -13.88 7.64 11.02
C THR A 233 -14.33 8.83 11.89
N PHE A 234 -15.25 8.61 12.83
CA PHE A 234 -15.66 9.62 13.81
C PHE A 234 -14.49 10.08 14.68
N ARG A 235 -13.69 9.16 15.24
CA ARG A 235 -12.50 9.51 16.04
C ARG A 235 -11.45 10.27 15.26
N VAL A 236 -11.19 9.88 14.01
CA VAL A 236 -10.29 10.61 13.12
C VAL A 236 -10.79 12.05 12.93
N GLY A 237 -12.08 12.22 12.64
CA GLY A 237 -12.70 13.55 12.53
C GLY A 237 -12.60 14.36 13.82
N LEU A 238 -12.84 13.72 14.98
CA LEU A 238 -12.73 14.34 16.29
C LEU A 238 -11.30 14.81 16.60
N PHE A 239 -10.30 13.94 16.41
CA PHE A 239 -8.90 14.29 16.63
C PHE A 239 -8.42 15.37 15.65
N CYS A 240 -8.86 15.34 14.39
CA CYS A 240 -8.56 16.40 13.43
C CYS A 240 -9.17 17.74 13.85
N GLY A 241 -10.43 17.75 14.32
CA GLY A 241 -11.08 18.94 14.85
C GLY A 241 -10.35 19.54 16.06
N PHE A 242 -10.01 18.70 17.05
CA PHE A 242 -9.22 19.15 18.21
C PHE A 242 -7.83 19.64 17.81
N PHE A 243 -7.15 18.95 16.91
CA PHE A 243 -5.84 19.36 16.42
C PHE A 243 -5.90 20.75 15.77
N ILE A 244 -6.89 21.01 14.91
CA ILE A 244 -7.04 22.32 14.27
C ILE A 244 -7.25 23.42 15.31
N ILE A 245 -8.15 23.22 16.27
CA ILE A 245 -8.41 24.20 17.34
C ILE A 245 -7.14 24.47 18.15
N LEU A 246 -6.47 23.42 18.60
CA LEU A 246 -5.25 23.54 19.41
C LEU A 246 -4.08 24.13 18.61
N ALA A 247 -3.95 23.82 17.32
CA ALA A 247 -2.93 24.39 16.45
C ALA A 247 -3.16 25.89 16.25
N VAL A 248 -4.41 26.33 16.03
CA VAL A 248 -4.75 27.76 15.96
C VAL A 248 -4.42 28.45 17.29
N THR A 249 -4.79 27.86 18.43
CA THR A 249 -4.42 28.39 19.75
C THR A 249 -2.91 28.48 19.90
N PHE A 250 -2.16 27.45 19.52
CA PHE A 250 -0.69 27.47 19.56
C PHE A 250 -0.09 28.59 18.70
N VAL A 251 -0.61 28.80 17.48
CA VAL A 251 -0.14 29.89 16.61
C VAL A 251 -0.42 31.26 17.25
N ILE A 252 -1.60 31.46 17.83
CA ILE A 252 -1.96 32.72 18.52
C ILE A 252 -1.08 32.94 19.75
N SER A 253 -0.93 31.93 20.60
CA SER A 253 -0.04 31.95 21.77
C SER A 253 1.41 32.21 21.33
N GLY A 254 1.86 31.60 20.24
CA GLY A 254 3.18 31.81 19.69
C GLY A 254 3.44 33.27 19.31
N VAL A 255 2.52 33.92 18.62
CA VAL A 255 2.65 35.35 18.28
C VAL A 255 2.77 36.25 19.52
N ALA A 256 2.10 35.88 20.63
CA ALA A 256 2.15 36.61 21.88
C ALA A 256 3.42 36.35 22.71
N PHE A 257 3.90 35.11 22.77
CA PHE A 257 5.05 34.69 23.59
C PHE A 257 6.41 34.82 22.88
N PHE A 258 6.49 34.57 21.57
CA PHE A 258 7.78 34.51 20.83
C PHE A 258 8.46 35.86 20.59
N ARG A 259 7.92 36.98 21.10
CA ARG A 259 8.53 38.31 20.92
C ARG A 259 9.72 38.59 21.84
N TYR A 260 9.91 37.84 22.93
CA TYR A 260 10.86 38.24 23.99
C TYR A 260 11.82 37.14 24.51
N ASP A 261 11.60 35.85 24.21
CA ASP A 261 12.39 34.75 24.78
C ASP A 261 13.25 33.97 23.76
N ARG A 262 14.37 33.37 24.21
CA ARG A 262 15.24 32.48 23.42
C ARG A 262 14.56 31.12 23.16
N VAL A 263 13.67 31.04 22.18
CA VAL A 263 12.78 29.87 21.99
C VAL A 263 13.37 28.70 21.20
N TRP A 264 14.59 28.83 20.69
CA TRP A 264 15.20 27.81 19.84
C TRP A 264 15.37 26.43 20.49
N PRO A 265 15.80 26.30 21.76
CA PRO A 265 15.85 25.00 22.43
C PRO A 265 14.47 24.31 22.45
N LEU A 266 13.41 25.06 22.76
CA LEU A 266 12.04 24.57 22.76
C LEU A 266 11.60 24.10 21.35
N VAL A 267 11.90 24.88 20.31
CA VAL A 267 11.58 24.52 18.92
C VAL A 267 12.29 23.22 18.53
N ARG A 268 13.59 23.06 18.82
CA ARG A 268 14.34 21.83 18.52
C ARG A 268 13.77 20.61 19.25
N ILE A 269 13.43 20.78 20.53
CA ILE A 269 12.82 19.73 21.36
C ILE A 269 11.49 19.24 20.76
N TYR A 270 10.62 20.13 20.27
CA TYR A 270 9.30 19.74 19.75
C TYR A 270 9.30 19.40 18.24
N ARG A 271 10.30 19.86 17.47
CA ARG A 271 10.40 19.63 16.02
C ARG A 271 10.45 18.15 15.66
N GLY A 272 11.31 17.36 16.29
CA GLY A 272 11.42 15.92 16.02
C GLY A 272 10.10 15.17 16.17
N GLY A 273 9.36 15.43 17.25
CA GLY A 273 8.04 14.86 17.50
C GLY A 273 6.99 15.28 16.46
N PHE A 274 7.01 16.56 16.05
CA PHE A 274 6.13 17.05 14.98
C PHE A 274 6.40 16.35 13.65
N LEU A 275 7.68 16.23 13.25
CA LEU A 275 8.08 15.55 12.02
C LEU A 275 7.66 14.08 12.01
N LEU A 276 7.74 13.39 13.15
CA LEU A 276 7.26 12.00 13.28
C LEU A 276 5.75 11.91 13.03
N ILE A 277 4.98 12.83 13.61
CA ILE A 277 3.52 12.89 13.45
C ILE A 277 3.16 13.23 11.99
N GLN A 278 3.85 14.19 11.39
CA GLN A 278 3.72 14.55 9.98
C GLN A 278 4.00 13.34 9.08
N PHE A 279 5.09 12.61 9.33
CA PHE A 279 5.44 11.41 8.58
C PHE A 279 4.34 10.34 8.65
N LEU A 280 3.80 10.07 9.85
CA LEU A 280 2.70 9.10 10.02
C LEU A 280 1.43 9.54 9.29
N PHE A 281 1.10 10.83 9.34
CA PHE A 281 -0.04 11.38 8.60
C PHE A 281 0.12 11.23 7.09
N LEU A 282 1.30 11.59 6.56
CA LEU A 282 1.62 11.45 5.14
C LEU A 282 1.68 9.98 4.70
N LEU A 283 2.11 9.06 5.57
CA LEU A 283 2.02 7.62 5.33
C LEU A 283 0.56 7.14 5.24
N GLY A 284 -0.34 7.73 6.03
CA GLY A 284 -1.79 7.55 5.90
C GLY A 284 -2.31 7.96 4.52
N ILE A 285 -1.85 9.08 3.97
CA ILE A 285 -2.18 9.52 2.61
C ILE A 285 -1.60 8.57 1.56
N ASN A 286 -0.34 8.15 1.71
CA ASN A 286 0.29 7.16 0.82
C ASN A 286 -0.54 5.87 0.74
N THR A 287 -0.90 5.28 1.89
CA THR A 287 -1.70 4.04 1.93
C THR A 287 -3.11 4.21 1.36
N TYR A 288 -3.73 5.39 1.55
CA TYR A 288 -4.99 5.73 0.88
C TYR A 288 -4.82 5.80 -0.64
N GLY A 289 -3.83 6.56 -1.12
CA GLY A 289 -3.58 6.74 -2.55
C GLY A 289 -3.18 5.45 -3.25
N TRP A 290 -2.35 4.59 -2.63
CA TRP A 290 -2.03 3.26 -3.15
C TRP A 290 -3.29 2.40 -3.30
N ARG A 291 -4.18 2.41 -2.30
CA ARG A 291 -5.43 1.65 -2.36
C ARG A 291 -6.38 2.16 -3.45
N GLN A 292 -6.48 3.48 -3.62
CA GLN A 292 -7.30 4.08 -4.69
C GLN A 292 -6.73 3.79 -6.09
N ALA A 293 -5.41 3.83 -6.24
CA ALA A 293 -4.73 3.57 -7.52
C ALA A 293 -4.62 2.06 -7.87
N GLY A 294 -5.00 1.17 -6.95
CA GLY A 294 -4.88 -0.28 -7.14
C GLY A 294 -3.46 -0.83 -6.94
N VAL A 295 -2.56 -0.08 -6.30
CA VAL A 295 -1.20 -0.52 -5.97
C VAL A 295 -1.24 -1.43 -4.74
N ASN A 296 -0.82 -2.69 -4.92
CA ASN A 296 -0.84 -3.71 -3.87
C ASN A 296 0.31 -3.55 -2.85
N HIS A 297 0.25 -2.50 -2.04
CA HIS A 297 1.25 -2.20 -1.01
C HIS A 297 1.34 -3.28 0.07
N VAL A 298 0.23 -3.97 0.39
CA VAL A 298 0.21 -5.07 1.37
C VAL A 298 1.14 -6.20 0.91
N LEU A 299 1.05 -6.56 -0.36
CA LEU A 299 1.92 -7.55 -0.98
C LEU A 299 3.38 -7.13 -0.99
N ILE A 300 3.64 -5.90 -1.46
CA ILE A 300 5.00 -5.34 -1.61
C ILE A 300 5.75 -5.31 -0.26
N PHE A 301 5.04 -4.96 0.82
CA PHE A 301 5.60 -4.95 2.17
C PHE A 301 5.52 -6.31 2.90
N GLU A 302 4.99 -7.35 2.25
CA GLU A 302 4.78 -8.69 2.83
C GLU A 302 3.98 -8.65 4.14
N ILE A 303 3.01 -7.74 4.21
CA ILE A 303 2.15 -7.56 5.38
C ILE A 303 1.01 -8.58 5.30
N ASN A 304 0.57 -9.11 6.44
CA ASN A 304 -0.57 -10.00 6.49
C ASN A 304 -1.86 -9.26 6.02
N PRO A 305 -2.56 -9.73 4.97
CA PRO A 305 -3.75 -9.05 4.45
C PRO A 305 -4.93 -9.02 5.42
N ARG A 306 -4.95 -9.92 6.42
CA ARG A 306 -6.02 -9.98 7.43
C ARG A 306 -5.77 -9.08 8.63
N ASP A 307 -4.55 -8.61 8.80
CA ASP A 307 -4.11 -7.88 9.97
C ASP A 307 -3.09 -6.81 9.57
N ASN A 308 -3.61 -5.81 8.88
CA ASN A 308 -2.87 -4.62 8.48
C ASN A 308 -3.57 -3.36 8.99
N LEU A 309 -2.78 -2.31 9.20
CA LEU A 309 -3.32 -0.99 9.49
C LEU A 309 -3.95 -0.42 8.22
N SER A 310 -5.22 -0.04 8.31
CA SER A 310 -5.87 0.76 7.29
C SER A 310 -5.36 2.21 7.33
N HIS A 311 -5.53 2.94 6.22
CA HIS A 311 -5.22 4.38 6.15
C HIS A 311 -5.94 5.18 7.26
N GLN A 312 -7.17 4.78 7.64
CA GLN A 312 -7.90 5.44 8.72
C GLN A 312 -7.26 5.22 10.09
N HIS A 313 -6.72 4.02 10.36
CA HIS A 313 -6.01 3.77 11.62
C HIS A 313 -4.71 4.57 11.69
N LEU A 314 -4.01 4.74 10.57
CA LEU A 314 -2.83 5.63 10.51
C LEU A 314 -3.22 7.09 10.80
N PHE A 315 -4.32 7.58 10.22
CA PHE A 315 -4.84 8.92 10.55
C PHE A 315 -5.29 9.04 12.01
N GLU A 316 -5.88 8.00 12.60
CA GLU A 316 -6.29 8.00 14.02
C GLU A 316 -5.06 8.13 14.92
N ILE A 317 -4.00 7.34 14.67
CA ILE A 317 -2.75 7.39 15.43
C ILE A 317 -2.07 8.76 15.26
N ALA A 318 -1.93 9.24 14.03
CA ALA A 318 -1.30 10.53 13.76
C ALA A 318 -2.09 11.69 14.38
N GLY A 319 -3.42 11.69 14.25
CA GLY A 319 -4.29 12.70 14.85
C GLY A 319 -4.23 12.71 16.38
N PHE A 320 -4.28 11.53 17.00
CA PHE A 320 -4.16 11.39 18.45
C PHE A 320 -2.80 11.90 18.97
N LEU A 321 -1.70 11.50 18.34
CA LEU A 321 -0.37 12.00 18.69
C LEU A 321 -0.22 13.49 18.42
N GLY A 322 -0.84 14.01 17.35
CA GLY A 322 -0.92 15.45 17.04
C GLY A 322 -1.60 16.25 18.13
N VAL A 323 -2.75 15.79 18.63
CA VAL A 323 -3.46 16.41 19.75
C VAL A 323 -2.59 16.42 21.00
N LEU A 324 -1.94 15.29 21.35
CA LEU A 324 -1.03 15.22 22.49
C LEU A 324 0.17 16.16 22.35
N TRP A 325 0.72 16.29 21.14
CA TRP A 325 1.81 17.21 20.85
C TRP A 325 1.38 18.67 21.07
N CYS A 326 0.21 19.07 20.56
CA CYS A 326 -0.33 20.42 20.76
C CYS A 326 -0.64 20.70 22.24
N LEU A 327 -1.23 19.74 22.96
CA LEU A 327 -1.49 19.87 24.40
C LEU A 327 -0.18 20.01 25.18
N SER A 328 0.85 19.23 24.85
CA SER A 328 2.15 19.29 25.50
C SER A 328 2.83 20.64 25.30
N ILE A 329 2.89 21.16 24.06
CA ILE A 329 3.53 22.45 23.80
C ILE A 329 2.73 23.63 24.38
N LEU A 330 1.39 23.58 24.37
CA LEU A 330 0.57 24.60 25.03
C LEU A 330 0.73 24.56 26.55
N SER A 331 0.74 23.38 27.17
CA SER A 331 1.01 23.21 28.60
C SER A 331 2.41 23.72 28.98
N CYS A 332 3.38 23.54 28.09
CA CYS A 332 4.73 24.08 28.21
C CYS A 332 4.74 25.62 28.21
N LEU A 333 4.05 26.25 27.24
CA LEU A 333 3.96 27.71 27.12
C LEU A 333 3.21 28.36 28.30
N TYR A 334 2.17 27.69 28.80
CA TYR A 334 1.36 28.14 29.94
C TYR A 334 1.80 27.51 31.28
N SER A 335 3.06 27.11 31.39
CA SER A 335 3.62 26.43 32.59
C SER A 335 3.42 27.22 33.89
N GLN A 336 3.46 28.55 33.82
CA GLN A 336 3.20 29.43 34.96
C GLN A 336 1.76 29.33 35.47
N GLN A 337 0.79 29.11 34.57
CA GLN A 337 -0.63 29.00 34.91
C GLN A 337 -1.03 27.57 35.29
N THR A 338 -0.38 26.56 34.70
CA THR A 338 -0.68 25.14 34.97
C THR A 338 0.03 24.60 36.20
N SER A 339 0.98 25.34 36.78
CA SER A 339 1.85 24.90 37.89
C SER A 339 2.68 23.65 37.56
N ILE A 340 2.80 23.29 36.28
CA ILE A 340 3.61 22.17 35.80
C ILE A 340 4.93 22.73 35.26
N PRO A 341 6.09 22.31 35.79
CA PRO A 341 7.38 22.73 35.27
C PRO A 341 7.51 22.46 33.77
N MET A 342 8.05 23.46 33.05
CA MET A 342 8.13 23.47 31.59
C MET A 342 8.85 22.22 31.03
N GLN A 343 9.90 21.77 31.73
CA GLN A 343 10.76 20.64 31.36
C GLN A 343 10.06 19.28 31.38
N ILE A 344 8.97 19.14 32.12
CA ILE A 344 8.30 17.84 32.27
C ILE A 344 7.44 17.52 31.06
N ASN A 345 6.86 18.54 30.40
CA ASN A 345 5.92 18.35 29.29
C ASN A 345 6.51 17.57 28.09
N PRO A 346 7.73 17.88 27.58
CA PRO A 346 8.33 17.09 26.52
C PRO A 346 8.66 15.66 26.94
N LEU A 347 9.12 15.45 28.18
CA LEU A 347 9.44 14.12 28.70
C LEU A 347 8.20 13.23 28.78
N ILE A 348 7.06 13.78 29.23
CA ILE A 348 5.78 13.05 29.24
C ILE A 348 5.38 12.67 27.81
N LEU A 349 5.52 13.60 26.85
CA LEU A 349 5.15 13.34 25.45
C LEU A 349 6.02 12.24 24.82
N TYR A 350 7.35 12.39 24.85
CA TYR A 350 8.26 11.42 24.26
C TYR A 350 8.26 10.09 25.02
N GLY A 351 8.16 10.13 26.35
CA GLY A 351 7.98 8.94 27.18
C GLY A 351 6.72 8.18 26.80
N PHE A 352 5.59 8.88 26.61
CA PHE A 352 4.36 8.26 26.12
C PHE A 352 4.53 7.67 24.72
N MET A 353 5.17 8.37 23.77
CA MET A 353 5.40 7.84 22.42
C MET A 353 6.24 6.55 22.42
N VAL A 354 7.31 6.51 23.23
CA VAL A 354 8.16 5.32 23.38
C VAL A 354 7.41 4.17 24.04
N LEU A 355 6.70 4.44 25.14
CA LEU A 355 5.88 3.44 25.83
C LEU A 355 4.76 2.91 24.93
N PHE A 356 4.11 3.78 24.15
CA PHE A 356 3.11 3.39 23.17
C PHE A 356 3.69 2.42 22.12
N LEU A 357 4.89 2.70 21.61
CA LEU A 357 5.55 1.83 20.61
C LEU A 357 5.95 0.47 21.19
N ILE A 358 6.61 0.45 22.36
CA ILE A 358 7.21 -0.76 22.95
C ILE A 358 6.20 -1.59 23.76
N ASN A 359 5.03 -1.03 24.11
CA ASN A 359 4.05 -1.66 24.99
C ASN A 359 3.75 -3.14 24.59
N PRO A 360 4.07 -4.13 25.44
CA PRO A 360 3.97 -5.55 25.10
C PRO A 360 2.53 -6.10 25.18
N PHE A 361 1.58 -5.35 25.75
CA PHE A 361 0.20 -5.80 25.88
C PHE A 361 -0.50 -5.86 24.51
N LYS A 362 -1.44 -6.80 24.34
CA LYS A 362 -2.25 -7.03 23.13
C LYS A 362 -3.31 -5.94 22.88
N THR A 363 -3.00 -4.70 23.23
CA THR A 363 -3.83 -3.50 23.05
C THR A 363 -3.21 -2.58 22.00
N CYS A 364 -3.94 -1.56 21.55
CA CYS A 364 -3.42 -0.48 20.69
C CYS A 364 -2.62 -0.96 19.47
N TYR A 365 -3.22 -1.76 18.57
CA TYR A 365 -2.55 -2.21 17.33
C TYR A 365 -1.26 -3.03 17.55
N TYR A 366 -1.25 -3.89 18.57
CA TYR A 366 -0.10 -4.74 18.97
C TYR A 366 0.66 -5.40 17.81
N LYS A 367 -0.04 -6.04 16.86
CA LYS A 367 0.64 -6.77 15.76
C LYS A 367 1.43 -5.84 14.84
N SER A 368 0.88 -4.67 14.53
CA SER A 368 1.54 -3.68 13.70
C SER A 368 2.72 -3.01 14.41
N ARG A 369 2.60 -2.74 15.71
CA ARG A 369 3.72 -2.23 16.52
C ARG A 369 4.88 -3.21 16.59
N PHE A 370 4.58 -4.49 16.85
CA PHE A 370 5.60 -5.53 16.88
C PHE A 370 6.22 -5.79 15.50
N TRP A 371 5.43 -5.68 14.43
CA TRP A 371 5.95 -5.71 13.06
C TRP A 371 6.94 -4.58 12.80
N LEU A 372 6.61 -3.34 13.19
CA LEU A 372 7.50 -2.19 13.05
C LEU A 372 8.79 -2.36 13.89
N LEU A 373 8.67 -2.84 15.14
CA LEU A 373 9.83 -3.11 16.00
C LEU A 373 10.74 -4.20 15.41
N LYS A 374 10.16 -5.29 14.90
CA LYS A 374 10.92 -6.34 14.22
C LYS A 374 11.61 -5.81 12.96
N LEU A 375 10.92 -4.95 12.21
CA LEU A 375 11.47 -4.32 11.01
C LEU A 375 12.63 -3.39 11.35
N LEU A 376 12.47 -2.51 12.34
CA LEU A 376 13.54 -1.66 12.86
C LEU A 376 14.74 -2.49 13.33
N PHE A 377 14.49 -3.55 14.10
CA PHE A 377 15.54 -4.47 14.54
C PHE A 377 16.34 -5.01 13.35
N ARG A 378 15.67 -5.57 12.32
CA ARG A 378 16.34 -6.08 11.11
C ARG A 378 17.12 -5.01 10.35
N VAL A 379 16.65 -3.76 10.35
CA VAL A 379 17.37 -2.63 9.74
C VAL A 379 18.66 -2.35 10.49
N PHE A 380 18.62 -2.26 11.82
CA PHE A 380 19.82 -2.02 12.66
C PHE A 380 20.78 -3.22 12.69
N THR A 381 20.29 -4.45 12.52
CA THR A 381 21.09 -5.67 12.45
C THR A 381 21.26 -6.20 11.01
N ALA A 382 21.16 -5.31 10.02
CA ALA A 382 21.20 -5.64 8.59
C ALA A 382 22.33 -6.59 8.13
N PRO A 383 23.57 -6.57 8.66
CA PRO A 383 24.61 -7.54 8.25
C PRO A 383 24.22 -9.01 8.47
N PHE A 384 23.33 -9.27 9.43
CA PHE A 384 23.01 -10.60 9.93
C PHE A 384 21.73 -11.19 9.35
N HIS A 385 20.91 -10.39 8.66
CA HIS A 385 19.63 -10.83 8.10
C HIS A 385 19.62 -10.73 6.57
N ARG A 386 18.67 -11.43 5.94
CA ARG A 386 18.35 -11.21 4.53
C ARG A 386 17.58 -9.90 4.43
N VAL A 387 17.95 -9.04 3.48
CA VAL A 387 17.31 -7.73 3.29
C VAL A 387 16.13 -7.85 2.34
N GLU A 388 14.93 -7.63 2.86
CA GLU A 388 13.66 -7.59 2.13
C GLU A 388 13.30 -6.17 1.68
N PHE A 389 12.23 -6.03 0.87
CA PHE A 389 11.75 -4.72 0.41
C PHE A 389 11.45 -3.76 1.55
N ALA A 390 10.71 -4.22 2.56
CA ALA A 390 10.34 -3.41 3.72
C ALA A 390 11.58 -2.89 4.48
N ASP A 391 12.64 -3.70 4.58
CA ASP A 391 13.85 -3.34 5.34
C ASP A 391 14.58 -2.15 4.68
N PHE A 392 14.78 -2.23 3.37
CA PHE A 392 15.46 -1.14 2.67
C PHE A 392 14.57 0.07 2.45
N TRP A 393 13.26 -0.12 2.27
CA TRP A 393 12.29 0.97 2.18
C TRP A 393 12.27 1.80 3.47
N LEU A 394 12.22 1.15 4.64
CA LEU A 394 12.22 1.84 5.94
C LEU A 394 13.54 2.59 6.15
N ALA A 395 14.67 1.96 5.82
CA ALA A 395 15.97 2.62 5.91
C ALA A 395 16.09 3.82 4.96
N ASP A 396 15.41 3.82 3.80
CA ASP A 396 15.31 5.00 2.93
C ASP A 396 14.46 6.11 3.56
N GLN A 397 13.41 5.78 4.32
CA GLN A 397 12.69 6.77 5.12
C GLN A 397 13.61 7.38 6.19
N LEU A 398 14.43 6.57 6.87
CA LEU A 398 15.36 7.05 7.91
C LEU A 398 16.35 8.10 7.40
N ASN A 399 16.72 8.08 6.11
CA ASN A 399 17.60 9.11 5.54
C ASN A 399 16.95 10.50 5.55
N SER A 400 15.64 10.57 5.30
CA SER A 400 14.86 11.82 5.38
C SER A 400 14.47 12.14 6.83
N LEU A 401 14.28 11.12 7.68
CA LEU A 401 14.01 11.28 9.11
C LEU A 401 15.27 11.52 9.95
N VAL A 402 16.43 11.77 9.33
CA VAL A 402 17.68 12.10 10.05
C VAL A 402 17.50 13.31 10.98
N PHE A 403 16.66 14.28 10.60
CA PHE A 403 16.33 15.42 11.45
C PHE A 403 15.72 15.01 12.79
N ILE A 404 14.89 13.96 12.82
CA ILE A 404 14.30 13.43 14.05
C ILE A 404 15.39 12.81 14.94
N LEU A 405 16.34 12.09 14.35
CA LEU A 405 17.45 11.48 15.10
C LEU A 405 18.37 12.55 15.69
N MET A 406 18.62 13.62 14.96
CA MET A 406 19.42 14.77 15.41
C MET A 406 18.70 15.58 16.50
N ASP A 407 17.39 15.74 16.40
CA ASP A 407 16.59 16.39 17.46
C ASP A 407 16.48 15.52 18.71
N LEU A 408 16.46 14.19 18.55
CA LEU A 408 16.49 13.25 19.67
C LEU A 408 17.86 13.25 20.38
N GLU A 409 18.96 13.34 19.62
CA GLU A 409 20.31 13.58 20.18
C GLU A 409 20.33 14.86 21.00
N TYR A 410 19.84 15.96 20.42
CA TYR A 410 19.77 17.25 21.10
C TYR A 410 18.91 17.18 22.36
N LEU A 411 17.73 16.53 22.30
CA LEU A 411 16.86 16.31 23.46
C LEU A 411 17.63 15.61 24.59
N ILE A 412 18.28 14.48 24.29
CA ILE A 412 19.01 13.70 25.30
C ILE A 412 20.17 14.53 25.88
N CYS A 413 20.95 15.19 25.02
CA CYS A 413 22.06 16.04 25.47
C CYS A 413 21.57 17.17 26.37
N PHE A 414 20.53 17.89 25.95
CA PHE A 414 19.98 19.04 26.67
C PHE A 414 19.53 18.66 28.08
N TYR A 415 18.79 17.55 28.22
CA TYR A 415 18.30 17.09 29.54
C TYR A 415 19.40 16.57 30.47
N ILE A 416 20.53 16.11 29.93
CA ILE A 416 21.65 15.58 30.73
C ILE A 416 22.63 16.68 31.14
N PHE A 417 22.98 17.58 30.22
CA PHE A 417 24.10 18.50 30.39
C PHE A 417 23.72 19.97 30.56
N GLU A 418 22.62 20.43 29.95
CA GLU A 418 22.25 21.86 29.96
C GLU A 418 21.07 22.18 30.88
N LEU A 419 20.23 21.19 31.20
CA LEU A 419 19.02 21.42 31.96
C LEU A 419 19.26 21.69 33.44
N GLN A 420 18.81 22.85 33.90
CA GLN A 420 18.76 23.21 35.31
C GLN A 420 17.37 22.91 35.90
N TRP A 421 17.25 21.79 36.61
CA TRP A 421 15.99 21.34 37.23
C TRP A 421 15.41 22.30 38.27
N SER A 422 16.25 23.13 38.90
CA SER A 422 15.84 24.10 39.91
C SER A 422 15.15 25.34 39.34
N ASN A 423 15.28 25.61 38.04
CA ASN A 423 14.72 26.80 37.39
C ASN A 423 13.36 26.47 36.75
N SER A 424 12.28 27.19 37.09
CA SER A 424 10.95 26.98 36.51
C SER A 424 10.90 27.27 34.99
N LYS A 425 11.82 28.08 34.46
CA LYS A 425 11.99 28.37 33.03
C LYS A 425 13.03 27.51 32.32
N GLY A 426 13.53 26.42 32.93
CA GLY A 426 14.74 25.73 32.46
C GLY A 426 14.76 25.12 31.03
N LEU A 427 13.69 25.18 30.22
CA LEU A 427 13.77 24.92 28.76
C LEU A 427 14.14 26.18 27.94
N LEU A 428 14.15 27.37 28.55
CA LEU A 428 14.57 28.65 27.97
C LEU A 428 15.80 29.13 28.76
N PRO A 429 16.99 28.58 28.48
CA PRO A 429 18.20 28.92 29.22
C PRO A 429 18.61 30.38 29.02
N GLU A 430 19.07 31.02 30.10
CA GLU A 430 19.64 32.37 30.08
C GLU A 430 21.13 32.39 29.68
N SER A 431 21.84 31.27 29.88
CA SER A 431 23.28 31.10 29.59
C SER A 431 23.58 30.93 28.10
N GLU A 432 24.76 31.38 27.67
CA GLU A 432 25.23 31.34 26.28
C GLU A 432 26.11 30.12 25.95
N ASP A 433 26.58 29.39 26.96
CA ASP A 433 27.40 28.19 26.78
C ASP A 433 26.51 26.98 26.45
N HIS A 434 26.36 26.71 25.14
CA HIS A 434 25.62 25.54 24.64
C HIS A 434 26.60 24.43 24.22
N VAL A 435 26.70 23.38 25.04
CA VAL A 435 27.47 22.16 24.74
C VAL A 435 26.73 21.30 23.72
N CYS A 436 25.40 21.26 23.84
CA CYS A 436 24.49 20.55 22.98
C CYS A 436 24.17 21.41 21.76
N HIS A 437 24.26 20.81 20.55
CA HIS A 437 24.19 21.46 19.22
C HIS A 437 25.54 21.68 18.52
N SER A 438 26.68 21.53 19.20
CA SER A 438 28.00 21.58 18.56
C SER A 438 28.44 20.23 17.97
N TYR A 439 29.28 20.26 16.93
CA TYR A 439 29.99 19.08 16.40
C TYR A 439 31.23 18.69 17.24
N SER A 440 31.57 19.48 18.26
CA SER A 440 32.82 19.38 19.04
C SER A 440 33.10 18.01 19.65
N TYR A 441 32.08 17.22 19.99
CA TYR A 441 32.23 15.90 20.61
C TYR A 441 31.95 14.73 19.66
N GLY A 442 31.74 14.98 18.37
CA GLY A 442 31.68 13.99 17.29
C GLY A 442 30.40 13.15 17.19
N LEU A 443 29.60 12.99 18.26
CA LEU A 443 28.38 12.16 18.23
C LEU A 443 27.36 12.64 17.20
N ARG A 444 27.23 13.96 17.06
CA ARG A 444 26.31 14.59 16.09
C ARG A 444 26.61 14.15 14.65
N ALA A 445 27.88 14.06 14.28
CA ALA A 445 28.30 13.53 12.97
C ALA A 445 27.98 12.03 12.82
N ILE A 446 28.18 11.24 13.88
CA ILE A 446 27.86 9.80 13.88
C ILE A 446 26.36 9.58 13.65
N ILE A 447 25.51 10.31 14.37
CA ILE A 447 24.04 10.19 14.25
C ILE A 447 23.56 10.67 12.88
N GLN A 448 24.17 11.72 12.33
CA GLN A 448 23.86 12.18 10.98
C GLN A 448 24.24 11.15 9.90
N CYS A 449 25.35 10.42 10.08
CA CYS A 449 25.77 9.34 9.17
C CYS A 449 24.97 8.04 9.33
N LEU A 450 24.29 7.84 10.45
CA LEU A 450 23.67 6.57 10.81
C LEU A 450 22.67 6.04 9.75
N PRO A 451 21.72 6.83 9.22
CA PRO A 451 20.80 6.33 8.20
C PRO A 451 21.49 5.89 6.90
N ALA A 452 22.51 6.64 6.45
CA ALA A 452 23.28 6.31 5.26
C ALA A 452 24.12 5.03 5.48
N TRP A 453 24.70 4.87 6.68
CA TRP A 453 25.43 3.66 7.08
C TRP A 453 24.54 2.41 7.05
N LEU A 454 23.32 2.49 7.58
CA LEU A 454 22.36 1.38 7.55
C LEU A 454 22.07 0.94 6.11
N ARG A 455 21.85 1.89 5.19
CA ARG A 455 21.62 1.59 3.77
C ARG A 455 22.87 1.05 3.08
N PHE A 456 24.03 1.61 3.37
CA PHE A 456 25.32 1.15 2.83
C PHE A 456 25.54 -0.33 3.14
N ILE A 457 25.41 -0.72 4.41
CA ILE A 457 25.54 -2.12 4.85
C ILE A 457 24.48 -3.01 4.18
N GLN A 458 23.22 -2.59 4.14
CA GLN A 458 22.16 -3.37 3.49
C GLN A 458 22.48 -3.63 2.01
N CYS A 459 23.06 -2.66 1.30
CA CYS A 459 23.48 -2.81 -0.08
C CYS A 459 24.62 -3.83 -0.22
N LEU A 460 25.62 -3.77 0.67
CA LEU A 460 26.69 -4.77 0.70
C LEU A 460 26.17 -6.18 1.02
N ARG A 461 25.21 -6.30 1.94
CA ARG A 461 24.55 -7.58 2.25
C ARG A 461 23.81 -8.14 1.04
N ARG A 462 23.03 -7.31 0.32
CA ARG A 462 22.35 -7.74 -0.91
C ARG A 462 23.32 -8.15 -2.01
N TYR A 463 24.46 -7.46 -2.14
CA TYR A 463 25.54 -7.89 -3.04
C TYR A 463 26.11 -9.24 -2.63
N ARG A 464 26.38 -9.46 -1.33
CA ARG A 464 26.87 -10.75 -0.83
C ARG A 464 25.92 -11.89 -1.15
N ASP A 465 24.61 -11.66 -1.02
CA ASP A 465 23.57 -12.69 -1.19
C ASP A 465 23.29 -13.00 -2.66
N THR A 466 23.26 -11.99 -3.53
CA THR A 466 22.88 -12.14 -4.95
C THR A 466 24.08 -12.26 -5.89
N LYS A 467 25.27 -11.85 -5.45
CA LYS A 467 26.50 -11.70 -6.25
C LYS A 467 26.36 -10.77 -7.47
N ARG A 468 25.32 -9.93 -7.52
CA ARG A 468 25.10 -8.96 -8.60
C ARG A 468 25.64 -7.59 -8.21
N ALA A 469 26.71 -7.15 -8.88
CA ALA A 469 27.33 -5.84 -8.62
C ALA A 469 26.35 -4.69 -8.89
N PHE A 470 25.61 -4.73 -10.00
CA PHE A 470 24.52 -3.81 -10.28
C PHE A 470 23.18 -4.46 -9.90
N PRO A 471 22.26 -3.75 -9.21
CA PRO A 471 22.38 -2.36 -8.75
C PRO A 471 23.07 -2.19 -7.38
N HIS A 472 23.44 -3.27 -6.69
CA HIS A 472 23.76 -3.23 -5.26
C HIS A 472 24.99 -2.41 -4.85
N LEU A 473 26.14 -2.62 -5.49
CA LEU A 473 27.37 -1.87 -5.16
C LEU A 473 27.28 -0.40 -5.58
N VAL A 474 26.61 -0.13 -6.70
CA VAL A 474 26.36 1.23 -7.17
C VAL A 474 25.48 1.97 -6.16
N ASN A 475 24.42 1.32 -5.66
CA ASN A 475 23.61 1.88 -4.58
C ASN A 475 24.40 2.07 -3.28
N ALA A 476 25.34 1.17 -2.93
CA ALA A 476 26.22 1.37 -1.79
C ALA A 476 27.09 2.63 -1.98
N GLY A 477 27.67 2.82 -3.17
CA GLY A 477 28.43 4.01 -3.52
C GLY A 477 27.62 5.31 -3.41
N LYS A 478 26.31 5.27 -3.69
CA LYS A 478 25.41 6.40 -3.47
C LYS A 478 25.40 6.82 -2.00
N TYR A 479 25.13 5.90 -1.07
CA TYR A 479 25.07 6.24 0.37
C TYR A 479 26.45 6.56 0.96
N SER A 480 27.55 6.03 0.40
CA SER A 480 28.88 6.42 0.87
C SER A 480 29.20 7.89 0.62
N THR A 481 28.57 8.53 -0.38
CA THR A 481 28.77 9.98 -0.61
C THR A 481 28.35 10.82 0.59
N THR A 482 27.35 10.39 1.37
CA THR A 482 26.88 11.08 2.58
C THR A 482 27.97 11.15 3.65
N PHE A 483 28.84 10.14 3.75
CA PHE A 483 29.93 10.16 4.73
C PHE A 483 30.87 11.34 4.49
N PHE A 484 31.23 11.60 3.23
CA PHE A 484 32.07 12.74 2.87
C PHE A 484 31.38 14.07 3.18
N VAL A 485 30.09 14.19 2.86
CA VAL A 485 29.31 15.40 3.16
C VAL A 485 29.32 15.70 4.66
N VAL A 486 29.03 14.70 5.49
CA VAL A 486 28.98 14.88 6.95
C VAL A 486 30.38 15.13 7.52
N THR A 487 31.41 14.43 7.06
CA THR A 487 32.79 14.65 7.49
C THR A 487 33.23 16.09 7.20
N PHE A 488 33.03 16.59 5.98
CA PHE A 488 33.42 17.96 5.65
C PHE A 488 32.53 19.01 6.31
N ALA A 489 31.24 18.71 6.56
CA ALA A 489 30.37 19.59 7.35
C ALA A 489 30.85 19.72 8.80
N ALA A 490 31.23 18.60 9.43
CA ALA A 490 31.77 18.59 10.78
C ALA A 490 33.12 19.32 10.86
N LEU A 491 34.03 19.04 9.93
CA LEU A 491 35.35 19.71 9.87
C LEU A 491 35.21 21.21 9.62
N TYR A 492 34.34 21.63 8.71
CA TYR A 492 34.07 23.05 8.47
C TYR A 492 33.54 23.73 9.74
N ALA A 493 32.55 23.13 10.41
CA ALA A 493 31.98 23.69 11.63
C ALA A 493 33.04 23.83 12.74
N THR A 494 33.83 22.79 13.02
CA THR A 494 34.82 22.84 14.10
C THR A 494 35.98 23.80 13.81
N HIS A 495 36.47 23.86 12.57
CA HIS A 495 37.59 24.75 12.22
C HIS A 495 37.14 26.20 12.10
N LYS A 496 35.88 26.45 11.72
CA LYS A 496 35.28 27.79 11.75
C LYS A 496 35.11 28.31 13.17
N ASP A 497 34.67 27.46 14.10
CA ASP A 497 34.53 27.83 15.52
C ASP A 497 35.90 28.14 16.17
N LEU A 498 36.97 27.50 15.68
CA LEU A 498 38.35 27.71 16.13
C LEU A 498 39.10 28.81 15.34
N ASP A 499 38.45 29.48 14.39
CA ASP A 499 39.05 30.49 13.49
C ASP A 499 40.34 30.00 12.79
N HIS A 500 40.36 28.74 12.37
CA HIS A 500 41.51 28.10 11.73
C HIS A 500 41.49 28.32 10.21
N GLU A 501 42.66 28.57 9.59
CA GLU A 501 42.79 28.90 8.15
C GLU A 501 42.22 27.80 7.23
N ASP A 502 42.32 26.54 7.62
CA ASP A 502 41.78 25.39 6.87
C ASP A 502 40.24 25.35 6.75
N ALA A 503 39.50 26.19 7.50
CA ALA A 503 38.05 26.23 7.45
C ALA A 503 37.51 26.49 6.03
N GLU A 504 38.17 27.36 5.26
CA GLU A 504 37.78 27.63 3.87
C GLU A 504 37.97 26.40 2.98
N THR A 505 39.08 25.67 3.15
CA THR A 505 39.35 24.43 2.41
C THR A 505 38.27 23.38 2.67
N PHE A 506 37.87 23.19 3.93
CA PHE A 506 36.79 22.27 4.28
C PHE A 506 35.43 22.74 3.76
N PHE A 507 35.19 24.04 3.68
CA PHE A 507 33.99 24.60 3.06
C PHE A 507 33.90 24.24 1.56
N TYR A 508 34.98 24.41 0.79
CA TYR A 508 34.97 24.01 -0.63
C TYR A 508 34.76 22.49 -0.80
N MET A 509 35.40 21.68 0.04
CA MET A 509 35.20 20.22 0.02
C MET A 509 33.75 19.83 0.38
N LEU A 510 33.11 20.56 1.30
CA LEU A 510 31.69 20.39 1.62
C LEU A 510 30.80 20.70 0.41
N ILE A 511 31.05 21.79 -0.33
CA ILE A 511 30.26 22.13 -1.52
C ILE A 511 30.40 21.06 -2.61
N VAL A 512 31.63 20.63 -2.91
CA VAL A 512 31.89 19.60 -3.93
C VAL A 512 31.24 18.27 -3.54
N SER A 513 31.44 17.81 -2.30
CA SER A 513 30.85 16.54 -1.83
C SER A 513 29.33 16.60 -1.81
N SER A 514 28.73 17.71 -1.38
CA SER A 514 27.27 17.92 -1.37
C SER A 514 26.69 17.92 -2.78
N THR A 515 27.40 18.54 -3.74
CA THR A 515 26.99 18.56 -5.15
C THR A 515 27.02 17.16 -5.76
N VAL A 516 28.11 16.42 -5.56
CA VAL A 516 28.23 15.03 -6.04
C VAL A 516 27.17 14.13 -5.42
N SER A 517 26.96 14.23 -4.11
CA SER A 517 25.94 13.45 -3.40
C SER A 517 24.54 13.77 -3.92
N SER A 518 24.20 15.05 -4.10
CA SER A 518 22.89 15.49 -4.58
C SER A 518 22.62 15.02 -6.01
N LEU A 519 23.58 15.16 -6.92
CA LEU A 519 23.43 14.73 -8.31
C LEU A 519 23.28 13.21 -8.42
N TYR A 520 24.11 12.44 -7.70
CA TYR A 520 24.05 11.00 -7.73
C TYR A 520 22.70 10.51 -7.18
N THR A 521 22.30 11.03 -6.04
CA THR A 521 21.06 10.61 -5.40
C THR A 521 19.82 11.08 -6.16
N LEU A 522 19.83 12.25 -6.81
CA LEU A 522 18.76 12.71 -7.72
C LEU A 522 18.62 11.77 -8.93
N MET A 523 19.74 11.44 -9.57
CA MET A 523 19.74 10.53 -10.71
C MET A 523 19.21 9.15 -10.33
N TRP A 524 19.53 8.69 -9.11
CA TRP A 524 19.02 7.44 -8.57
C TRP A 524 17.51 7.48 -8.36
N ASP A 525 16.98 8.53 -7.73
CA ASP A 525 15.55 8.65 -7.45
C ASP A 525 14.76 8.63 -8.77
N LEU A 526 15.18 9.41 -9.76
CA LEU A 526 14.49 9.53 -11.04
C LEU A 526 14.58 8.27 -11.92
N ARG A 527 15.78 7.71 -12.11
CA ARG A 527 15.96 6.56 -13.02
C ARG A 527 15.75 5.21 -12.35
N MET A 528 16.26 5.01 -11.15
CA MET A 528 16.29 3.69 -10.53
C MET A 528 15.05 3.46 -9.67
N ASP A 529 14.73 4.40 -8.77
CA ASP A 529 13.63 4.21 -7.83
C ASP A 529 12.27 4.44 -8.50
N TRP A 530 12.16 5.46 -9.35
CA TRP A 530 10.91 5.75 -10.09
C TRP A 530 10.86 5.09 -11.47
N GLY A 531 11.99 4.62 -12.02
CA GLY A 531 11.99 3.96 -13.34
C GLY A 531 11.64 4.91 -14.49
N LEU A 532 11.94 6.21 -14.37
CA LEU A 532 11.67 7.20 -15.42
C LEU A 532 12.84 7.30 -16.41
N PHE A 533 12.65 8.05 -17.50
CA PHE A 533 13.60 8.20 -18.60
C PHE A 533 13.89 6.89 -19.36
N ASP A 534 12.86 6.06 -19.55
CA ASP A 534 12.98 4.87 -20.37
C ASP A 534 13.04 5.25 -21.86
N ARG A 535 13.88 4.55 -22.63
CA ARG A 535 14.01 4.75 -24.08
C ARG A 535 12.77 4.29 -24.84
N GLY A 536 11.98 3.39 -24.24
CA GLY A 536 10.73 2.86 -24.81
C GLY A 536 9.46 3.67 -24.49
N ALA A 537 9.57 4.89 -23.97
CA ALA A 537 8.43 5.59 -23.36
C ALA A 537 7.28 6.02 -24.30
N GLY A 538 7.38 5.77 -25.61
CA GLY A 538 6.32 6.07 -26.58
C GLY A 538 5.84 7.53 -26.52
N GLU A 539 4.55 7.73 -26.26
CA GLU A 539 3.91 9.05 -26.12
C GLU A 539 4.15 9.74 -24.75
N ASN A 540 4.85 9.08 -23.83
CA ASN A 540 5.16 9.61 -22.51
C ASN A 540 6.60 10.14 -22.46
N THR A 541 6.86 11.31 -23.06
CA THR A 541 8.19 11.95 -23.05
C THR A 541 8.80 12.00 -21.65
N PHE A 542 10.02 11.47 -21.50
CA PHE A 542 10.80 11.39 -20.25
C PHE A 542 10.24 10.51 -19.12
N LEU A 543 9.06 9.92 -19.29
CA LEU A 543 8.52 8.96 -18.33
C LEU A 543 8.82 7.54 -18.81
N ARG A 544 8.03 6.57 -18.35
CA ARG A 544 8.06 5.18 -18.80
C ARG A 544 6.77 4.85 -19.55
N GLU A 545 6.76 3.71 -20.24
CA GLU A 545 5.62 3.28 -21.05
C GLU A 545 4.35 3.09 -20.18
N GLU A 546 4.50 2.44 -19.02
CA GLU A 546 3.37 2.13 -18.13
C GLU A 546 3.27 3.07 -16.92
N ILE A 547 2.16 3.79 -16.84
CA ILE A 547 1.81 4.65 -15.70
C ILE A 547 0.53 4.18 -15.03
N VAL A 548 0.51 4.16 -13.70
CA VAL A 548 -0.65 3.80 -12.87
C VAL A 548 -1.46 5.03 -12.52
N TYR A 549 -0.80 6.17 -12.27
CA TYR A 549 -1.49 7.41 -11.96
C TYR A 549 -2.00 8.08 -13.25
N PRO A 550 -3.29 8.48 -13.31
CA PRO A 550 -3.94 8.86 -14.56
C PRO A 550 -3.42 10.17 -15.17
N HIS A 551 -2.91 11.09 -14.35
CA HIS A 551 -2.47 12.41 -14.79
C HIS A 551 -0.94 12.51 -14.86
N LYS A 552 -0.40 12.74 -16.07
CA LYS A 552 1.04 12.95 -16.30
C LYS A 552 1.62 14.12 -15.50
N ALA A 553 0.79 15.13 -15.17
CA ALA A 553 1.18 16.27 -14.37
C ALA A 553 1.76 15.88 -13.00
N TYR A 554 1.26 14.81 -12.37
CA TYR A 554 1.79 14.35 -11.09
C TYR A 554 3.27 13.95 -11.17
N TYR A 555 3.67 13.30 -12.26
CA TYR A 555 5.06 12.89 -12.46
C TYR A 555 5.97 14.08 -12.69
N TYR A 556 5.59 15.03 -13.55
CA TYR A 556 6.41 16.21 -13.80
C TYR A 556 6.54 17.11 -12.58
N CYS A 557 5.44 17.31 -11.83
CA CYS A 557 5.49 18.05 -10.57
C CYS A 557 6.41 17.37 -9.55
N ALA A 558 6.38 16.04 -9.46
CA ALA A 558 7.26 15.28 -8.59
C ALA A 558 8.74 15.39 -9.00
N ILE A 559 9.06 15.37 -10.30
CA ILE A 559 10.42 15.59 -10.79
C ILE A 559 10.92 16.98 -10.37
N VAL A 560 10.12 18.02 -10.58
CA VAL A 560 10.48 19.39 -10.22
C VAL A 560 10.66 19.53 -8.71
N GLU A 561 9.75 18.96 -7.92
CA GLU A 561 9.79 18.99 -6.47
C GLU A 561 11.03 18.27 -5.90
N ASP A 562 11.36 17.07 -6.41
CA ASP A 562 12.55 16.34 -5.97
C ASP A 562 13.83 17.10 -6.32
N VAL A 563 13.93 17.69 -7.53
CA VAL A 563 15.07 18.53 -7.90
C VAL A 563 15.23 19.71 -6.94
N ILE A 564 14.18 20.50 -6.72
CA ILE A 564 14.26 21.70 -5.87
C ILE A 564 14.66 21.32 -4.44
N LEU A 565 14.00 20.32 -3.84
CA LEU A 565 14.25 19.96 -2.46
C LEU A 565 15.56 19.21 -2.26
N ARG A 566 16.07 18.48 -3.28
CA ARG A 566 17.39 17.85 -3.21
C ARG A 566 18.53 18.86 -3.15
N PHE A 567 18.35 20.03 -3.75
CA PHE A 567 19.30 21.14 -3.66
C PHE A 567 18.95 22.15 -2.55
N ALA A 568 17.99 21.86 -1.66
CA ALA A 568 17.61 22.76 -0.57
C ALA A 568 18.76 23.11 0.39
N TRP A 569 19.78 22.25 0.48
CA TRP A 569 21.00 22.53 1.25
C TRP A 569 21.73 23.80 0.77
N THR A 570 21.59 24.18 -0.51
CA THR A 570 22.20 25.42 -1.04
C THR A 570 21.59 26.66 -0.42
N VAL A 571 20.26 26.66 -0.20
CA VAL A 571 19.54 27.73 0.51
C VAL A 571 19.99 27.77 1.97
N GLN A 572 20.14 26.60 2.60
CA GLN A 572 20.61 26.51 3.98
C GLN A 572 22.03 27.05 4.16
N ILE A 573 22.98 26.67 3.31
CA ILE A 573 24.37 27.14 3.40
C ILE A 573 24.47 28.62 3.06
N SER A 574 23.79 29.09 2.01
CA SER A 574 23.84 30.50 1.62
C SER A 574 23.28 31.42 2.70
N LEU A 575 22.11 31.11 3.27
CA LEU A 575 21.50 31.94 4.31
C LEU A 575 22.30 31.92 5.61
N THR A 576 22.84 30.77 6.03
CA THR A 576 23.65 30.69 7.26
C THR A 576 25.03 31.32 7.13
N THR A 577 25.57 31.42 5.91
CA THR A 577 26.86 32.09 5.67
C THR A 577 26.71 33.60 5.51
N ILE A 578 25.64 34.06 4.85
CA ILE A 578 25.39 35.50 4.62
C ILE A 578 24.86 36.18 5.89
N MET A 579 23.93 35.53 6.60
CA MET A 579 23.31 36.10 7.79
C MET A 579 24.10 35.70 9.03
N LYS A 580 24.83 36.65 9.62
CA LYS A 580 25.60 36.46 10.88
C LYS A 580 24.73 36.22 12.13
N ASN A 581 23.41 36.07 11.99
CA ASN A 581 22.53 35.81 13.12
C ASN A 581 22.34 34.30 13.31
N ASN A 582 22.77 33.78 14.45
CA ASN A 582 22.70 32.36 14.81
C ASN A 582 21.27 31.78 14.72
N SER A 583 20.25 32.62 14.88
CA SER A 583 18.84 32.21 14.79
C SER A 583 18.40 31.79 13.38
N VAL A 584 19.09 32.25 12.33
CA VAL A 584 18.67 31.99 10.93
C VAL A 584 18.82 30.52 10.57
N GLY A 585 19.87 29.85 11.08
CA GLY A 585 20.07 28.41 10.85
C GLY A 585 18.90 27.58 11.35
N ASP A 586 18.39 27.88 12.55
CA ASP A 586 17.27 27.14 13.12
C ASP A 586 15.94 27.42 12.41
N ILE A 587 15.70 28.66 11.97
CA ILE A 587 14.54 28.99 11.12
C ILE A 587 14.56 28.11 9.86
N VAL A 588 15.70 28.10 9.16
CA VAL A 588 15.82 27.40 7.90
C VAL A 588 15.66 25.89 8.09
N VAL A 589 16.29 25.28 9.09
CA VAL A 589 16.11 23.84 9.37
C VAL A 589 14.67 23.52 9.76
N THR A 590 14.00 24.40 10.52
CA THR A 590 12.61 24.21 10.92
C THR A 590 11.64 24.26 9.73
N VAL A 591 11.98 24.98 8.66
CA VAL A 591 11.20 25.01 7.41
C VAL A 591 11.57 23.86 6.47
N LEU A 592 12.87 23.56 6.31
CA LEU A 592 13.34 22.54 5.38
C LEU A 592 13.09 21.12 5.86
N ALA A 593 13.11 20.84 7.17
CA ALA A 593 12.89 19.49 7.67
C ALA A 593 11.48 18.93 7.34
N PRO A 594 10.37 19.68 7.53
CA PRO A 594 9.06 19.25 7.04
C PRO A 594 8.97 19.05 5.53
N LEU A 595 9.72 19.84 4.74
CA LEU A 595 9.78 19.70 3.29
C LEU A 595 10.54 18.44 2.88
N GLU A 596 11.63 18.07 3.56
CA GLU A 596 12.34 16.80 3.28
C GLU A 596 11.46 15.58 3.60
N VAL A 597 10.64 15.64 4.66
CA VAL A 597 9.62 14.60 4.94
C VAL A 597 8.57 14.55 3.81
N PHE A 598 8.13 15.71 3.32
CA PHE A 598 7.19 15.79 2.19
C PHE A 598 7.79 15.23 0.89
N ARG A 599 9.05 15.53 0.58
CA ARG A 599 9.78 14.96 -0.57
C ARG A 599 9.79 13.44 -0.53
N ARG A 600 10.08 12.87 0.64
CA ARG A 600 10.03 11.42 0.84
C ARG A 600 8.61 10.86 0.69
N PHE A 601 7.59 11.60 1.12
CA PHE A 601 6.19 11.26 0.88
C PHE A 601 5.86 11.16 -0.61
N VAL A 602 6.33 12.10 -1.44
CA VAL A 602 6.16 12.05 -2.90
C VAL A 602 6.91 10.84 -3.47
N TRP A 603 8.17 10.65 -3.07
CA TRP A 603 8.99 9.51 -3.50
C TRP A 603 8.31 8.15 -3.22
N ASN A 604 7.58 8.01 -2.11
CA ASN A 604 6.89 6.78 -1.74
C ASN A 604 5.83 6.35 -2.77
N PHE A 605 5.11 7.28 -3.40
CA PHE A 605 4.13 6.95 -4.44
C PHE A 605 4.80 6.30 -5.66
N PHE A 606 5.79 6.98 -6.24
CA PHE A 606 6.44 6.51 -7.46
C PHE A 606 7.35 5.30 -7.22
N ARG A 607 7.98 5.19 -6.04
CA ARG A 607 8.77 4.00 -5.68
C ARG A 607 7.91 2.74 -5.62
N LEU A 608 6.76 2.80 -4.95
CA LEU A 608 5.86 1.65 -4.85
C LEU A 608 5.19 1.32 -6.17
N GLU A 609 4.88 2.33 -6.96
CA GLU A 609 4.37 2.15 -8.31
C GLU A 609 5.39 1.40 -9.20
N ASN A 610 6.65 1.82 -9.20
CA ASN A 610 7.72 1.13 -9.94
C ASN A 610 7.91 -0.32 -9.46
N GLU A 611 7.86 -0.55 -8.15
CA GLU A 611 7.93 -1.91 -7.59
C GLU A 611 6.72 -2.77 -8.01
N HIS A 612 5.53 -2.18 -8.00
CA HIS A 612 4.31 -2.85 -8.43
C HIS A 612 4.39 -3.28 -9.88
N LEU A 613 4.79 -2.37 -10.78
CA LEU A 613 4.93 -2.67 -12.21
C LEU A 613 5.99 -3.74 -12.48
N ASN A 614 7.14 -3.68 -11.80
CA ASN A 614 8.17 -4.72 -11.92
C ASN A 614 7.65 -6.09 -11.45
N ASN A 615 6.90 -6.15 -10.35
CA ASN A 615 6.30 -7.39 -9.86
C ASN A 615 5.18 -7.92 -10.78
N CYS A 616 4.41 -7.05 -11.42
CA CYS A 616 3.43 -7.42 -12.44
C CYS A 616 4.11 -7.98 -13.69
N GLY A 617 5.20 -7.35 -14.15
CA GLY A 617 5.99 -7.80 -15.31
C GLY A 617 6.65 -9.16 -15.11
N GLU A 618 7.06 -9.49 -13.87
CA GLU A 618 7.60 -10.80 -13.51
C GLU A 618 6.52 -11.83 -13.09
N PHE A 619 5.23 -11.50 -13.22
CA PHE A 619 4.07 -12.32 -12.79
C PHE A 619 4.09 -12.77 -11.31
N ARG A 620 4.88 -12.12 -10.46
CA ARG A 620 4.99 -12.44 -9.03
C ARG A 620 3.79 -11.97 -8.21
N ALA A 621 2.98 -11.09 -8.77
CA ALA A 621 1.87 -10.41 -8.09
C ALA A 621 0.56 -11.22 -7.95
N VAL A 622 0.54 -12.50 -8.34
CA VAL A 622 -0.62 -13.41 -8.12
C VAL A 622 -0.91 -13.65 -6.62
N ARG A 623 -0.02 -13.22 -5.73
CA ARG A 623 -0.02 -13.60 -4.31
C ARG A 623 -1.21 -13.05 -3.50
N ASP A 624 -1.85 -11.91 -3.83
CA ASP A 624 -2.83 -11.32 -2.87
C ASP A 624 -3.99 -10.44 -3.40
N ILE A 625 -4.29 -10.39 -4.69
CA ILE A 625 -5.51 -9.66 -5.12
C ILE A 625 -6.72 -10.57 -4.98
N SER A 626 -7.51 -10.37 -3.91
CA SER A 626 -8.82 -11.00 -3.78
C SER A 626 -9.87 -10.20 -4.55
N VAL A 627 -9.99 -10.47 -5.86
CA VAL A 627 -11.28 -10.21 -6.51
C VAL A 627 -12.23 -11.21 -5.86
N ALA A 628 -13.26 -10.70 -5.18
CA ALA A 628 -14.31 -11.57 -4.65
C ALA A 628 -14.79 -12.47 -5.80
N PRO A 629 -15.03 -13.78 -5.58
CA PRO A 629 -15.77 -14.55 -6.56
C PRO A 629 -17.05 -13.78 -6.84
N LEU A 630 -17.34 -13.51 -8.12
CA LEU A 630 -18.61 -12.94 -8.54
C LEU A 630 -19.71 -13.71 -7.80
N SER A 631 -20.42 -13.03 -6.90
CA SER A 631 -21.49 -13.70 -6.16
C SER A 631 -22.58 -14.12 -7.15
N ALA A 632 -23.41 -15.10 -6.80
CA ALA A 632 -24.57 -15.41 -7.63
C ALA A 632 -25.45 -14.17 -7.85
N ASP A 633 -25.46 -13.23 -6.91
CA ASP A 633 -26.14 -11.93 -7.02
C ASP A 633 -25.42 -10.98 -8.01
N ASP A 634 -24.09 -10.96 -8.06
CA ASP A 634 -23.33 -10.17 -9.06
C ASP A 634 -23.41 -10.79 -10.45
N GLN A 635 -23.44 -12.11 -10.52
CA GLN A 635 -23.62 -12.86 -11.76
C GLN A 635 -25.05 -12.68 -12.29
N THR A 636 -26.07 -12.71 -11.43
CA THR A 636 -27.44 -12.38 -11.80
C THR A 636 -27.62 -10.89 -12.07
N LEU A 637 -26.88 -9.99 -11.42
CA LEU A 637 -26.84 -8.56 -11.79
C LEU A 637 -26.20 -8.38 -13.16
N LEU A 638 -25.11 -9.09 -13.45
CA LEU A 638 -24.52 -9.14 -14.78
C LEU A 638 -25.54 -9.68 -15.78
N GLU A 639 -26.24 -10.79 -15.49
CA GLU A 639 -27.32 -11.37 -16.30
C GLU A 639 -28.50 -10.39 -16.49
N GLN A 640 -28.92 -9.66 -15.46
CA GLN A 640 -29.94 -8.62 -15.56
C GLN A 640 -29.46 -7.42 -16.38
N MET A 641 -28.20 -7.02 -16.22
CA MET A 641 -27.53 -6.04 -17.09
C MET A 641 -27.30 -6.60 -18.50
N MET A 642 -27.40 -7.91 -18.69
CA MET A 642 -27.24 -8.62 -19.95
C MET A 642 -28.58 -8.70 -20.72
N ASP A 643 -29.71 -8.70 -19.99
CA ASP A 643 -31.09 -8.86 -20.48
C ASP A 643 -31.91 -7.57 -20.57
N GLN A 644 -31.43 -6.44 -20.03
CA GLN A 644 -32.06 -5.14 -20.30
C GLN A 644 -32.00 -4.82 -21.81
N GLU A 645 -33.17 -4.77 -22.45
CA GLU A 645 -33.33 -4.44 -23.88
C GLU A 645 -33.01 -2.97 -24.21
N ASP A 646 -33.00 -2.07 -23.24
CA ASP A 646 -32.82 -0.65 -23.50
C ASP A 646 -31.39 -0.15 -23.26
N GLY A 647 -30.74 0.16 -24.38
CA GLY A 647 -29.65 1.13 -24.41
C GLY A 647 -30.13 2.47 -23.87
N VAL A 648 -29.27 3.11 -23.10
CA VAL A 648 -29.32 4.51 -22.65
C VAL A 648 -30.14 5.39 -23.61
N LYS A 649 -31.37 5.75 -23.23
CA LYS A 649 -32.04 6.93 -23.79
C LYS A 649 -31.26 8.15 -23.32
N ASN A 650 -30.62 8.84 -24.26
CA ASN A 650 -30.02 10.14 -23.99
C ASN A 650 -31.13 11.15 -23.65
N ARG A 651 -30.91 11.88 -22.54
CA ARG A 651 -31.51 13.15 -22.09
C ARG A 651 -33.05 13.25 -21.97
N SER A 652 -33.52 13.44 -20.74
CA SER A 652 -34.25 14.67 -20.34
C SER A 652 -34.45 14.76 -18.82
N GLY A 653 -34.04 15.89 -18.22
CA GLY A 653 -34.67 16.45 -17.02
C GLY A 653 -34.30 15.87 -15.66
N LYS A 654 -33.55 16.65 -14.87
CA LYS A 654 -33.43 16.52 -13.40
C LYS A 654 -34.79 16.27 -12.76
N LYS A 655 -34.96 15.14 -12.05
CA LYS A 655 -35.81 15.06 -10.86
C LYS A 655 -35.14 14.20 -9.79
N SER A 656 -34.99 14.79 -8.61
CA SER A 656 -34.48 14.19 -7.38
C SER A 656 -35.30 12.95 -7.01
N TRP A 657 -34.67 11.77 -6.98
CA TRP A 657 -35.33 10.57 -6.48
C TRP A 657 -35.12 10.41 -4.97
N LYS A 658 -36.19 10.63 -4.22
CA LYS A 658 -36.28 10.36 -2.78
C LYS A 658 -36.32 8.85 -2.53
N ARG A 659 -35.56 8.40 -1.54
CA ARG A 659 -35.67 7.07 -0.89
C ARG A 659 -37.10 6.79 -0.44
N SER A 660 -37.69 5.71 -0.94
CA SER A 660 -38.50 4.76 -0.14
C SER A 660 -39.19 3.75 -1.06
N HIS A 661 -38.76 2.48 -1.03
CA HIS A 661 -39.68 1.34 -1.01
C HIS A 661 -38.92 0.05 -0.67
N SER A 662 -39.21 -0.49 0.51
CA SER A 662 -38.95 -1.88 0.84
C SER A 662 -39.90 -2.75 0.02
N MET A 663 -39.37 -3.54 -0.91
CA MET A 663 -40.14 -4.64 -1.50
C MET A 663 -39.85 -5.93 -0.74
N THR A 664 -40.83 -6.34 0.06
CA THR A 664 -40.96 -7.69 0.61
C THR A 664 -41.25 -8.66 -0.54
N LEU A 665 -40.30 -9.55 -0.83
CA LEU A 665 -40.50 -10.67 -1.75
C LEU A 665 -41.51 -11.67 -1.15
N ARG A 666 -42.69 -11.74 -1.78
CA ARG A 666 -43.67 -12.82 -1.59
C ARG A 666 -43.06 -14.13 -2.06
N ARG A 667 -42.90 -15.10 -1.15
CA ARG A 667 -42.67 -16.52 -1.48
C ARG A 667 -43.92 -17.10 -2.16
N PRO A 668 -43.80 -17.98 -3.16
CA PRO A 668 -44.92 -18.79 -3.65
C PRO A 668 -45.37 -19.79 -2.58
N LEU A 669 -46.67 -19.82 -2.31
CA LEU A 669 -47.33 -20.77 -1.42
C LEU A 669 -47.35 -22.16 -2.06
N ILE A 670 -46.74 -23.12 -1.37
CA ILE A 670 -47.00 -24.55 -1.53
C ILE A 670 -48.33 -24.83 -0.81
N SER A 671 -49.27 -25.44 -1.52
CA SER A 671 -50.52 -25.93 -0.96
C SER A 671 -50.26 -27.12 -0.04
N SER A 672 -50.50 -26.96 1.25
CA SER A 672 -50.75 -28.09 2.15
C SER A 672 -51.90 -27.75 3.09
N SER A 673 -52.84 -28.68 3.10
CA SER A 673 -54.08 -28.75 3.87
C SER A 673 -53.98 -28.34 5.34
N GLN A 674 -55.11 -27.80 5.80
CA GLN A 674 -55.46 -27.34 7.13
C GLN A 674 -55.12 -28.32 8.26
N SER A 675 -54.58 -27.79 9.35
CA SER A 675 -54.94 -28.17 10.72
C SER A 675 -54.45 -27.07 11.67
N LYS A 676 -55.41 -26.34 12.26
CA LYS A 676 -55.21 -25.29 13.26
C LYS A 676 -55.20 -25.92 14.65
N THR A 677 -54.29 -25.48 15.50
CA THR A 677 -54.63 -25.28 16.92
C THR A 677 -53.85 -24.11 17.51
N ASP A 678 -54.60 -23.08 17.87
CA ASP A 678 -54.18 -21.86 18.54
C ASP A 678 -53.76 -22.15 20.00
N THR A 679 -52.79 -21.38 20.47
CA THR A 679 -52.51 -21.18 21.89
C THR A 679 -53.46 -20.11 22.41
N LYS A 680 -54.18 -20.39 23.50
CA LYS A 680 -54.60 -19.36 24.46
C LYS A 680 -54.85 -19.94 25.85
N VAL A 681 -54.12 -19.36 26.78
CA VAL A 681 -54.24 -19.44 28.23
C VAL A 681 -55.58 -18.85 28.67
N LEU A 682 -56.29 -19.52 29.58
CA LEU A 682 -57.18 -18.92 30.57
C LEU A 682 -57.38 -19.90 31.73
N ILE A 683 -57.39 -19.31 32.92
CA ILE A 683 -57.46 -19.86 34.26
C ILE A 683 -58.91 -20.25 34.58
N GLU A 684 -59.13 -21.41 35.20
CA GLU A 684 -60.00 -21.60 36.38
C GLU A 684 -60.02 -23.08 36.79
N ASP A 685 -59.60 -23.33 38.04
CA ASP A 685 -59.88 -24.55 38.78
C ASP A 685 -61.33 -24.52 39.26
N THR A 686 -62.06 -25.63 39.04
CA THR A 686 -63.00 -26.19 40.03
C THR A 686 -63.11 -27.69 39.75
N ASP A 687 -62.54 -28.45 40.68
CA ASP A 687 -63.14 -29.55 41.42
C ASP A 687 -63.74 -30.77 40.70
N ASP A 688 -63.26 -31.90 41.23
CA ASP A 688 -64.02 -33.06 41.66
C ASP A 688 -64.07 -34.35 40.82
N GLU A 689 -63.87 -35.44 41.58
CA GLU A 689 -64.10 -36.87 41.35
C GLU A 689 -63.02 -37.63 40.54
N ALA A 690 -62.06 -38.33 41.17
CA ALA A 690 -62.13 -39.50 42.06
C ALA A 690 -62.25 -40.85 41.33
N PHE A 691 -61.39 -41.78 41.79
CA PHE A 691 -61.32 -43.23 41.49
C PHE A 691 -60.92 -43.57 40.04
N SER A 692 -59.88 -44.35 39.77
CA SER A 692 -59.28 -45.49 40.47
C SER A 692 -57.94 -45.86 39.84
#